data_AF-A0A2N7Y383-F1
#
_entry.id   AF-A0A2N7Y383-F1
#
_cell.length_a   1.000
_cell.length_b   1.000
_cell.length_c   1.000
_cell.angle_alpha   90.00
_cell.angle_beta   90.00
_cell.angle_gamma   90.00
#
_symmetry.space_group_name_H-M   'P 1'
#
loop_
_entity.id
_entity.type
_entity.pdbx_description
1 polymer ?
#
loop_
_entity_poly.entity_id
_entity_poly.type
_entity_poly.pdbx_seq_one_letter_code
_entity_poly.pdbx_strand_id
1 'polypeptide(L)'
;MPKSSPLTLDLPKPQLVEAEGEPRVDPLQLLEGATVRVFYEGMLSTDSIALRWESTPGEYAPIASLDGVEAGSVEFHVPPYYVGLRIDNFALFSYVVTRDGEEHPSPVADVFIKLPSNLPQLQIFQASGGVLDLSLLCGEDPVLHVDAWPFIDPVQVAQVYIGGIYPDGSKASLYPYEDAPVTDEDVRHGWTRKLSRAELATLKHDSELYIAFYVEFLPRAGSRPVYRLISGLVLTLLIEPHLDLVAPTVVEATQITPENLVLNPVNTRDGATIRVSYEHMCPCDWVCAFWEGTAGAGTPVIECKQADNRDVVDFNVPASAISANFNKQVSVRYTVRREGQTWSALPRPVKILNISGLPKPQVEQATGSTLDLNTFQGDAQLTVAAYAYGALGQPCWMWVTGEREDGAPYRFDVLDGEPLSEQWLQEGVSTLLSRRDLQKLADCSRFDVHFAVNFDGRSDRASAEPFPVLHLDIHQKDLVLKPLTIREAVGSQLTVWNGRDGVTARVEYDHISAHDEISVCWTQSDGSCLPLPPKPGNTDPKYVDFTIPREAVIAGSGKTVPVSYSVASACKRVTSADLELQISVPQRLPAPEVPQATQLPGGQGTLDLRTFTGDAEITLQAWWFILAGQKGWLECTGTLLDGSSHTLKLLVNEPITQEQANHGLSHVLPREELEKFRHRSVLNIVFKVTADGSSHVSEAIVFPVLMLLLRKQYRDLTDFNDQTLGLWTVGSGAPDARDISIEYMGTGPDGKPDYAVRNFTYTNNSFGPILQRRFLDLESGFTYRFSVRVRRYSVAFATPKLSLRKDSIQQTPVEELVDLNWHTLSFTFTPTIAPVLLEIYSHEGATSGNDWYMDDFLVEGI
;
A
#
# COMPACT_ATOMS: atom_id res chain seq x y z
N MET A 1 -2.05 81.23 136.19
CA MET A 1 -0.86 80.71 135.48
C MET A 1 -0.13 79.79 136.45
N PRO A 2 0.22 78.56 136.05
CA PRO A 2 1.05 78.27 134.89
C PRO A 2 0.26 77.72 133.68
N LYS A 3 0.78 77.99 132.49
CA LYS A 3 0.40 77.37 131.23
C LYS A 3 0.76 75.88 131.31
N SER A 4 -0.19 75.00 131.02
CA SER A 4 0.12 73.62 130.67
C SER A 4 0.98 73.65 129.41
N SER A 5 2.14 73.01 129.46
CA SER A 5 2.95 72.71 128.28
C SER A 5 2.06 72.07 127.21
N PRO A 6 2.11 72.51 125.94
CA PRO A 6 1.48 71.75 124.87
C PRO A 6 2.19 70.38 124.81
N LEU A 7 1.42 69.29 124.89
CA LEU A 7 1.95 67.97 124.60
C LEU A 7 2.46 68.00 123.15
N THR A 8 3.77 67.83 122.96
CA THR A 8 4.38 67.69 121.65
C THR A 8 3.84 66.39 121.03
N LEU A 9 3.12 66.49 119.91
CA LEU A 9 2.61 65.34 119.16
C LEU A 9 3.80 64.61 118.51
N ASP A 10 4.09 63.38 118.93
CA ASP A 10 5.16 62.56 118.34
C ASP A 10 4.60 61.78 117.15
N LEU A 11 5.06 62.13 115.94
CA LEU A 11 4.52 61.63 114.68
C LEU A 11 5.54 60.71 113.98
N PRO A 12 5.29 59.40 113.86
CA PRO A 12 6.15 58.48 113.11
C PRO A 12 6.00 58.68 111.61
N LYS A 13 6.92 58.11 110.83
CA LYS A 13 6.83 58.05 109.37
C LYS A 13 5.56 57.30 108.93
N PRO A 14 4.86 57.75 107.88
CA PRO A 14 3.82 56.94 107.25
C PRO A 14 4.41 55.67 106.62
N GLN A 15 3.57 54.65 106.45
CA GLN A 15 3.97 53.36 105.87
C GLN A 15 3.25 53.12 104.54
N LEU A 16 3.99 52.75 103.49
CA LEU A 16 3.40 52.19 102.28
C LEU A 16 3.08 50.72 102.56
N VAL A 17 1.79 50.36 102.55
CA VAL A 17 1.32 49.03 103.02
C VAL A 17 1.87 47.93 102.13
N GLU A 18 1.85 48.12 100.82
CA GLU A 18 2.31 47.14 99.83
C GLU A 18 3.83 46.94 99.86
N ALA A 19 4.59 47.85 100.48
CA ALA A 19 6.03 47.64 100.67
C ALA A 19 6.34 46.66 101.81
N GLU A 20 5.38 46.34 102.68
CA GLU A 20 5.52 45.41 103.81
C GLU A 20 6.74 45.70 104.73
N GLY A 21 7.17 46.97 104.80
CA GLY A 21 8.32 47.42 105.59
C GLY A 21 9.68 47.34 104.85
N GLU A 22 9.71 46.86 103.61
CA GLU A 22 10.91 46.84 102.78
C GLU A 22 11.18 48.23 102.15
N PRO A 23 12.45 48.59 101.90
CA PRO A 23 12.81 49.87 101.27
C PRO A 23 12.47 49.93 99.77
N ARG A 24 11.96 48.84 99.19
CA ARG A 24 11.65 48.74 97.77
C ARG A 24 10.39 47.90 97.53
N VAL A 25 9.54 48.35 96.62
CA VAL A 25 8.29 47.66 96.26
C VAL A 25 8.26 47.32 94.77
N ASP A 26 7.66 46.17 94.42
CA ASP A 26 7.36 45.83 93.02
C ASP A 26 6.13 46.63 92.59
N PRO A 27 6.21 47.48 91.55
CA PRO A 27 5.10 48.31 91.12
C PRO A 27 3.85 47.52 90.71
N LEU A 28 3.96 46.22 90.39
CA LEU A 28 2.79 45.40 90.05
C LEU A 28 1.82 45.21 91.22
N GLN A 29 2.28 45.40 92.45
CA GLN A 29 1.42 45.41 93.63
C GLN A 29 0.63 46.72 93.77
N LEU A 30 0.97 47.74 92.99
CA LEU A 30 0.42 49.10 93.08
C LEU A 30 -0.46 49.48 91.88
N LEU A 31 -0.85 48.53 91.03
CA LEU A 31 -1.57 48.80 89.77
C LEU A 31 -2.92 49.50 90.00
N GLU A 32 -3.59 49.19 91.11
CA GLU A 32 -4.83 49.83 91.52
C GLU A 32 -4.59 51.11 92.33
N GLY A 33 -3.33 51.47 92.59
CA GLY A 33 -2.90 52.60 93.43
C GLY A 33 -2.06 52.13 94.61
N ALA A 34 -1.58 53.07 95.42
CA ALA A 34 -0.78 52.80 96.62
C ALA A 34 -1.56 53.13 97.90
N THR A 35 -1.40 52.30 98.93
CA THR A 35 -2.06 52.50 100.23
C THR A 35 -1.05 53.02 101.25
N VAL A 36 -1.23 54.25 101.70
CA VAL A 36 -0.37 54.85 102.72
C VAL A 36 -1.09 54.85 104.06
N ARG A 37 -0.59 54.04 104.99
CA ARG A 37 -1.07 53.99 106.37
C ARG A 37 -0.39 55.04 107.22
N VAL A 38 -1.20 55.86 107.89
CA VAL A 38 -0.79 56.79 108.93
C VAL A 38 -1.27 56.25 110.26
N PHE A 39 -0.38 56.19 111.25
CA PHE A 39 -0.68 55.75 112.61
C PHE A 39 0.16 56.58 113.58
N TYR A 40 -0.45 57.10 114.64
CA TYR A 40 0.27 57.71 115.75
C TYR A 40 -0.52 57.61 117.05
N GLU A 41 0.19 57.60 118.17
CA GLU A 41 -0.41 57.49 119.48
C GLU A 41 -1.15 58.78 119.86
N GLY A 42 -2.38 58.67 120.35
CA GLY A 42 -3.20 59.83 120.74
C GLY A 42 -3.89 60.56 119.57
N MET A 43 -4.14 59.88 118.45
CA MET A 43 -4.99 60.37 117.36
C MET A 43 -6.42 60.67 117.87
N LEU A 44 -6.91 61.87 117.57
CA LEU A 44 -8.24 62.33 117.93
C LEU A 44 -9.13 62.40 116.70
N SER A 45 -10.43 62.21 116.88
CA SER A 45 -11.40 62.36 115.78
C SER A 45 -11.55 63.79 115.26
N THR A 46 -10.94 64.76 115.92
CA THR A 46 -10.88 66.17 115.52
C THR A 46 -9.61 66.53 114.76
N ASP A 47 -8.67 65.59 114.62
CA ASP A 47 -7.45 65.81 113.84
C ASP A 47 -7.76 65.75 112.34
N SER A 48 -7.37 66.78 111.58
CA SER A 48 -7.39 66.70 110.11
C SER A 48 -6.03 66.28 109.60
N ILE A 49 -5.95 65.10 108.98
CA ILE A 49 -4.70 64.48 108.52
C ILE A 49 -4.60 64.64 107.00
N ALA A 50 -3.56 65.30 106.50
CA ALA A 50 -3.30 65.47 105.07
C ALA A 50 -2.07 64.68 104.64
N LEU A 51 -2.24 63.71 103.74
CA LEU A 51 -1.10 63.02 103.11
C LEU A 51 -0.43 63.95 102.07
N ARG A 52 0.90 64.01 102.14
CA ARG A 52 1.78 64.67 101.19
C ARG A 52 2.53 63.59 100.42
N TRP A 53 1.96 63.08 99.33
CA TRP A 53 2.67 62.23 98.38
C TRP A 53 3.33 63.12 97.32
N GLU A 54 4.65 63.15 97.24
CA GLU A 54 5.34 64.00 96.27
C GLU A 54 5.12 63.41 94.86
N SER A 55 4.43 64.13 93.97
CA SER A 55 4.15 63.68 92.59
C SER A 55 5.31 64.00 91.65
N THR A 56 5.74 65.25 91.64
CA THR A 56 6.92 65.77 90.94
C THR A 56 7.76 66.55 91.96
N PRO A 57 9.06 66.83 91.72
CA PRO A 57 9.89 67.53 92.70
C PRO A 57 9.27 68.86 93.17
N GLY A 58 8.87 68.92 94.44
CA GLY A 58 8.23 70.09 95.04
C GLY A 58 6.70 70.22 94.86
N GLU A 59 6.04 69.29 94.16
CA GLU A 59 4.58 69.22 94.06
C GLU A 59 4.03 67.96 94.73
N TYR A 60 2.81 68.04 95.25
CA TYR A 60 2.17 66.94 95.96
C TYR A 60 0.88 66.53 95.27
N ALA A 61 0.61 65.23 95.24
CA ALA A 61 -0.66 64.68 94.75
C ALA A 61 -1.83 65.28 95.55
N PRO A 62 -2.92 65.69 94.88
CA PRO A 62 -4.10 66.27 95.50
C PRO A 62 -4.95 65.16 96.16
N ILE A 63 -4.50 64.70 97.32
CA ILE A 63 -5.16 63.66 98.11
C ILE A 63 -5.98 64.34 99.21
N ALA A 64 -7.27 64.00 99.30
CA ALA A 64 -8.16 64.59 100.31
C ALA A 64 -7.68 64.25 101.73
N SER A 65 -7.80 65.22 102.65
CA SER A 65 -7.54 64.98 104.07
C SER A 65 -8.57 64.01 104.65
N LEU A 66 -8.14 63.24 105.65
CA LEU A 66 -8.99 62.35 106.42
C LEU A 66 -9.04 62.82 107.87
N ASP A 67 -10.20 62.71 108.50
CA ASP A 67 -10.31 62.92 109.94
C ASP A 67 -9.66 61.75 110.69
N GLY A 68 -9.02 62.05 111.82
CA GLY A 68 -8.51 61.03 112.71
C GLY A 68 -9.62 60.12 113.24
N VAL A 69 -9.26 58.97 113.78
CA VAL A 69 -10.22 58.00 114.35
C VAL A 69 -9.68 57.44 115.65
N GLU A 70 -10.58 57.05 116.56
CA GLU A 70 -10.19 56.46 117.86
C GLU A 70 -9.38 55.17 117.73
N ALA A 71 -9.45 54.48 116.59
CA ALA A 71 -8.64 53.31 116.28
C ALA A 71 -7.14 53.63 116.09
N GLY A 72 -6.76 54.91 115.99
CA GLY A 72 -5.37 55.37 115.92
C GLY A 72 -4.71 55.28 114.55
N SER A 73 -5.41 54.80 113.52
CA SER A 73 -4.87 54.65 112.16
C SER A 73 -5.87 55.05 111.07
N VAL A 74 -5.38 55.71 110.03
CA VAL A 74 -6.10 56.01 108.79
C VAL A 74 -5.28 55.58 107.58
N GLU A 75 -5.95 55.23 106.48
CA GLU A 75 -5.30 54.80 105.24
C GLU A 75 -5.70 55.74 104.09
N PHE A 76 -4.69 56.26 103.40
CA PHE A 76 -4.86 57.09 102.23
C PHE A 76 -4.64 56.26 100.97
N HIS A 77 -5.54 56.41 100.00
CA HIS A 77 -5.36 55.86 98.68
C HIS A 77 -4.66 56.89 97.77
N VAL A 78 -3.49 56.51 97.24
CA VAL A 78 -2.75 57.26 96.23
C VAL A 78 -3.12 56.69 94.85
N PRO A 79 -3.75 57.46 93.96
CA PRO A 79 -4.15 56.96 92.65
C PRO A 79 -2.99 56.40 91.82
N PRO A 80 -3.22 55.37 90.98
CA PRO A 80 -2.18 54.75 90.14
C PRO A 80 -1.39 55.75 89.30
N TYR A 81 -2.04 56.81 88.82
CA TYR A 81 -1.40 57.90 88.08
C TYR A 81 -0.17 58.45 88.82
N TYR A 82 -0.33 58.82 90.10
CA TYR A 82 0.75 59.41 90.91
C TYR A 82 1.80 58.39 91.35
N VAL A 83 1.45 57.11 91.39
CA VAL A 83 2.39 56.00 91.56
C VAL A 83 3.24 55.82 90.30
N GLY A 84 2.61 55.86 89.13
CA GLY A 84 3.23 55.75 87.81
C GLY A 84 4.32 56.79 87.57
N LEU A 85 4.14 58.01 88.08
CA LEU A 85 5.16 59.07 88.04
C LEU A 85 6.44 58.72 88.82
N ARG A 86 6.39 57.74 89.72
CA ARG A 86 7.50 57.36 90.62
C ARG A 86 8.12 56.01 90.28
N ILE A 87 7.78 55.41 89.14
CA ILE A 87 8.38 54.17 88.66
C ILE A 87 9.89 54.32 88.45
N ASP A 88 10.64 53.31 88.90
CA ASP A 88 12.10 53.28 88.98
C ASP A 88 12.71 54.52 89.65
N ASN A 89 12.04 54.98 90.72
CA ASN A 89 12.40 56.16 91.49
C ASN A 89 11.92 56.02 92.95
N PHE A 90 12.39 56.91 93.83
CA PHE A 90 11.87 57.02 95.18
C PHE A 90 10.51 57.73 95.18
N ALA A 91 9.52 57.10 95.80
CA ALA A 91 8.29 57.74 96.22
C ALA A 91 8.53 58.36 97.60
N LEU A 92 8.43 59.69 97.68
CA LEU A 92 8.61 60.44 98.92
C LEU A 92 7.24 60.86 99.44
N PHE A 93 6.94 60.50 100.69
CA PHE A 93 5.65 60.83 101.28
C PHE A 93 5.72 61.11 102.78
N SER A 94 4.96 62.08 103.23
CA SER A 94 4.79 62.46 104.64
C SER A 94 3.32 62.80 104.90
N TYR A 95 2.95 63.11 106.12
CA TYR A 95 1.62 63.65 106.42
C TYR A 95 1.71 64.84 107.37
N VAL A 96 0.67 65.68 107.37
CA VAL A 96 0.52 66.80 108.29
C VAL A 96 -0.75 66.61 109.08
N VAL A 97 -0.64 66.66 110.41
CA VAL A 97 -1.78 66.63 111.33
C VAL A 97 -2.14 68.06 111.72
N THR A 98 -3.38 68.47 111.51
CA THR A 98 -3.90 69.76 111.98
C THR A 98 -4.77 69.53 113.21
N ARG A 99 -4.34 70.02 114.37
CA ARG A 99 -5.07 69.94 115.64
C ARG A 99 -5.25 71.33 116.21
N ASP A 100 -6.49 71.70 116.54
CA ASP A 100 -6.84 73.02 117.08
C ASP A 100 -6.31 74.22 116.25
N GLY A 101 -6.12 74.01 114.94
CA GLY A 101 -5.59 75.01 114.02
C GLY A 101 -4.06 75.08 113.92
N GLU A 102 -3.31 74.23 114.65
CA GLU A 102 -1.85 74.10 114.52
C GLU A 102 -1.47 72.88 113.65
N GLU A 103 -0.52 73.08 112.73
CA GLU A 103 -0.01 72.01 111.84
C GLU A 103 1.23 71.34 112.43
N HIS A 104 1.22 70.01 112.45
CA HIS A 104 2.31 69.16 112.91
C HIS A 104 2.72 68.19 111.78
N PRO A 105 3.86 68.41 111.11
CA PRO A 105 4.33 67.53 110.03
C PRO A 105 5.05 66.28 110.56
N SER A 106 4.87 65.15 109.87
CA SER A 106 5.65 63.94 110.08
C SER A 106 7.02 64.01 109.41
N PRO A 107 8.00 63.18 109.83
CA PRO A 107 9.16 62.88 109.00
C PRO A 107 8.75 62.25 107.65
N VAL A 108 9.58 62.43 106.63
CA VAL A 108 9.37 61.88 105.28
C VAL A 108 9.73 60.39 105.26
N ALA A 109 8.81 59.57 104.75
CA ALA A 109 9.06 58.20 104.33
C ALA A 109 9.47 58.16 102.85
N ASP A 110 10.32 57.20 102.53
CA ASP A 110 10.83 56.97 101.20
C ASP A 110 10.80 55.47 100.88
N VAL A 111 10.19 55.11 99.76
CA VAL A 111 10.21 53.74 99.23
C VAL A 111 10.59 53.80 97.76
N PHE A 112 11.55 52.98 97.34
CA PHE A 112 11.91 52.89 95.92
C PHE A 112 10.93 51.99 95.18
N ILE A 113 10.16 52.56 94.26
CA ILE A 113 9.28 51.79 93.38
C ILE A 113 10.16 51.31 92.23
N LYS A 114 10.32 49.99 92.10
CA LYS A 114 11.19 49.40 91.07
C LYS A 114 10.61 49.61 89.67
N LEU A 115 11.40 49.38 88.64
CA LEU A 115 10.87 49.12 87.30
C LEU A 115 10.04 47.81 87.32
N PRO A 116 8.89 47.73 86.63
CA PRO A 116 8.07 46.51 86.60
C PRO A 116 8.86 45.29 86.13
N SER A 117 8.57 44.13 86.71
CA SER A 117 9.28 42.88 86.37
C SER A 117 8.77 42.21 85.09
N ASN A 118 7.61 42.63 84.57
CA ASN A 118 6.91 42.05 83.41
C ASN A 118 6.83 43.02 82.21
N LEU A 119 7.91 43.74 81.91
CA LEU A 119 7.92 44.68 80.80
C LEU A 119 7.66 44.00 79.45
N PRO A 120 6.90 44.63 78.55
CA PRO A 120 6.60 44.10 77.22
C PRO A 120 7.85 44.07 76.34
N GLN A 121 7.91 43.10 75.42
CA GLN A 121 8.99 42.98 74.45
C GLN A 121 8.71 43.84 73.21
N LEU A 122 9.76 44.47 72.70
CA LEU A 122 9.74 45.17 71.42
C LEU A 122 9.75 44.17 70.26
N GLN A 123 8.89 44.42 69.27
CA GLN A 123 8.76 43.61 68.07
C GLN A 123 8.85 44.49 66.81
N ILE A 124 9.35 43.90 65.73
CA ILE A 124 9.21 44.43 64.37
C ILE A 124 8.39 43.40 63.60
N PHE A 125 7.17 43.75 63.14
CA PHE A 125 6.26 42.76 62.56
C PHE A 125 6.80 42.05 61.32
N GLN A 126 7.66 42.72 60.56
CA GLN A 126 8.26 42.20 59.35
C GLN A 126 9.61 41.51 59.58
N ALA A 127 10.12 41.50 60.82
CA ALA A 127 11.33 40.76 61.14
C ALA A 127 11.01 39.28 61.42
N SER A 128 11.81 38.37 60.86
CA SER A 128 11.65 36.93 61.04
C SER A 128 13.02 36.28 61.24
N GLY A 129 13.10 35.30 62.15
CA GLY A 129 14.35 34.59 62.43
C GLY A 129 15.50 35.47 62.94
N GLY A 130 15.20 36.64 63.51
CA GLY A 130 16.20 37.63 63.92
C GLY A 130 16.74 38.50 62.78
N VAL A 131 16.11 38.47 61.60
CA VAL A 131 16.51 39.27 60.43
C VAL A 131 15.40 40.27 60.09
N LEU A 132 15.77 41.52 59.84
CA LEU A 132 14.93 42.51 59.17
C LEU A 132 15.48 42.74 57.76
N ASP A 133 14.74 42.24 56.78
CA ASP A 133 15.11 42.38 55.38
C ASP A 133 14.26 43.44 54.69
N LEU A 134 14.87 44.61 54.47
CA LEU A 134 14.21 45.75 53.84
C LEU A 134 13.93 45.53 52.36
N SER A 135 14.58 44.55 51.73
CA SER A 135 14.44 44.30 50.30
C SER A 135 13.19 43.52 49.92
N LEU A 136 12.60 42.82 50.91
CA LEU A 136 11.38 42.05 50.76
C LEU A 136 10.12 42.87 51.08
N LEU A 137 10.27 44.08 51.62
CA LEU A 137 9.15 44.91 52.08
C LEU A 137 8.40 45.65 50.98
N CYS A 138 8.74 45.44 49.70
CA CYS A 138 7.97 45.97 48.57
C CYS A 138 7.80 47.50 48.58
N GLY A 139 8.73 48.23 49.19
CA GLY A 139 8.66 49.69 49.35
C GLY A 139 8.02 50.18 50.64
N GLU A 140 7.46 49.29 51.46
CA GLU A 140 6.84 49.62 52.75
C GLU A 140 7.87 49.77 53.89
N ASP A 141 7.51 50.62 54.84
CA ASP A 141 8.26 50.83 56.09
C ASP A 141 7.97 49.71 57.10
N PRO A 142 9.00 49.15 57.78
CA PRO A 142 8.78 48.18 58.85
C PRO A 142 8.04 48.80 60.05
N VAL A 143 7.23 48.00 60.72
CA VAL A 143 6.36 48.44 61.82
C VAL A 143 6.92 47.93 63.15
N LEU A 144 7.24 48.88 64.03
CA LEU A 144 7.67 48.65 65.40
C LEU A 144 6.46 48.65 66.33
N HIS A 145 6.41 47.67 67.23
CA HIS A 145 5.35 47.50 68.21
C HIS A 145 5.90 47.14 69.59
N VAL A 146 5.33 47.73 70.64
CA VAL A 146 5.53 47.38 72.04
C VAL A 146 4.16 47.33 72.70
N ASP A 147 3.80 46.21 73.34
CA ASP A 147 2.53 46.10 74.08
C ASP A 147 2.42 47.18 75.17
N ALA A 148 1.20 47.46 75.62
CA ALA A 148 0.97 48.40 76.72
C ALA A 148 1.70 47.95 78.00
N TRP A 149 2.49 48.83 78.62
CA TRP A 149 3.28 48.51 79.82
C TRP A 149 2.54 48.91 81.11
N PRO A 150 2.89 48.32 82.28
CA PRO A 150 2.34 48.73 83.57
C PRO A 150 2.51 50.23 83.82
N PHE A 151 1.43 50.90 84.25
CA PHE A 151 1.36 52.36 84.43
C PHE A 151 1.58 53.19 83.16
N ILE A 152 1.36 52.62 81.96
CA ILE A 152 1.30 53.43 80.73
C ILE A 152 0.25 54.53 80.86
N ASP A 153 0.66 55.76 80.60
CA ASP A 153 -0.18 56.94 80.77
C ASP A 153 0.23 58.03 79.76
N PRO A 154 -0.72 58.83 79.22
CA PRO A 154 -0.41 59.89 78.27
C PRO A 154 0.52 61.00 78.77
N VAL A 155 0.76 61.08 80.09
CA VAL A 155 1.78 61.98 80.67
C VAL A 155 3.21 61.56 80.31
N GLN A 156 3.41 60.31 79.89
CA GLN A 156 4.71 59.74 79.56
C GLN A 156 5.12 60.09 78.13
N VAL A 157 6.43 60.13 77.92
CA VAL A 157 7.02 60.18 76.58
C VAL A 157 7.91 58.96 76.35
N ALA A 158 7.93 58.50 75.11
CA ALA A 158 8.73 57.37 74.67
C ALA A 158 9.86 57.85 73.74
N GLN A 159 10.96 57.11 73.77
CA GLN A 159 12.10 57.31 72.89
C GLN A 159 12.50 55.98 72.26
N VAL A 160 12.73 55.98 70.95
CA VAL A 160 13.33 54.86 70.22
C VAL A 160 14.76 55.24 69.85
N TYR A 161 15.71 54.43 70.30
CA TYR A 161 17.09 54.47 69.84
C TYR A 161 17.33 53.32 68.86
N ILE A 162 17.99 53.61 67.75
CA ILE A 162 18.49 52.60 66.82
C ILE A 162 20.01 52.76 66.71
N GLY A 163 20.73 51.73 67.16
CA GLY A 163 22.15 51.54 66.92
C GLY A 163 22.37 50.65 65.69
N GLY A 164 23.35 51.01 64.87
CA GLY A 164 23.74 50.21 63.70
C GLY A 164 25.15 50.54 63.24
N ILE A 165 25.49 50.13 62.02
CA ILE A 165 26.80 50.38 61.42
C ILE A 165 26.56 51.04 60.06
N TYR A 166 27.24 52.15 59.75
CA TYR A 166 27.25 52.72 58.40
C TYR A 166 28.19 51.94 57.47
N PRO A 167 28.05 52.02 56.14
CA PRO A 167 28.91 51.29 55.19
C PRO A 167 30.42 51.50 55.38
N ASP A 168 30.84 52.66 55.91
CA ASP A 168 32.25 52.97 56.22
C ASP A 168 32.78 52.32 57.51
N GLY A 169 31.92 51.59 58.24
CA GLY A 169 32.24 50.91 59.49
C GLY A 169 32.05 51.78 60.75
N SER A 170 31.67 53.05 60.61
CA SER A 170 31.33 53.90 61.75
C SER A 170 29.99 53.49 62.39
N LYS A 171 29.82 53.77 63.69
CA LYS A 171 28.58 53.45 64.41
C LYS A 171 27.48 54.45 64.06
N ALA A 172 26.31 53.95 63.68
CA ALA A 172 25.10 54.73 63.54
C ALA A 172 24.37 54.85 64.88
N SER A 173 23.73 56.00 65.09
CA SER A 173 22.88 56.28 66.24
C SER A 173 21.73 57.16 65.78
N LEU A 174 20.57 56.54 65.61
CA LEU A 174 19.37 57.17 65.10
C LEU A 174 18.32 57.26 66.20
N TYR A 175 17.57 58.36 66.20
CA TYR A 175 16.47 58.60 67.13
C TYR A 175 15.21 58.90 66.31
N PRO A 176 14.61 57.89 65.65
CA PRO A 176 13.44 58.10 64.79
C PRO A 176 12.25 58.65 65.58
N TYR A 177 12.23 58.43 66.89
CA TYR A 177 11.23 58.95 67.81
C TYR A 177 11.92 59.44 69.08
N GLU A 178 11.95 60.76 69.29
CA GLU A 178 12.49 61.43 70.47
C GLU A 178 11.36 62.22 71.14
N ASP A 179 11.21 62.07 72.45
CA ASP A 179 10.11 62.67 73.24
C ASP A 179 8.71 62.41 72.64
N ALA A 180 8.50 61.22 72.06
CA ALA A 180 7.24 60.88 71.39
C ALA A 180 6.13 60.70 72.44
N PRO A 181 5.01 61.45 72.34
CA PRO A 181 3.95 61.36 73.35
C PRO A 181 3.29 59.99 73.32
N VAL A 182 3.01 59.46 74.51
CA VAL A 182 2.10 58.33 74.68
C VAL A 182 0.67 58.86 74.52
N THR A 183 -0.13 58.19 73.69
CA THR A 183 -1.52 58.58 73.44
C THR A 183 -2.50 57.64 74.14
N ASP A 184 -3.76 58.04 74.27
CA ASP A 184 -4.83 57.15 74.78
C ASP A 184 -4.99 55.88 73.93
N GLU A 185 -4.63 55.92 72.65
CA GLU A 185 -4.64 54.75 71.77
C GLU A 185 -3.50 53.79 72.10
N ASP A 186 -2.30 54.33 72.36
CA ASP A 186 -1.15 53.52 72.79
C ASP A 186 -1.42 52.84 74.15
N VAL A 187 -2.17 53.49 75.05
CA VAL A 187 -2.63 52.89 76.32
C VAL A 187 -3.52 51.67 76.09
N ARG A 188 -4.38 51.69 75.06
CA ARG A 188 -5.32 50.59 74.76
C ARG A 188 -4.70 49.46 73.96
N HIS A 189 -3.78 49.78 73.04
CA HIS A 189 -3.32 48.86 72.01
C HIS A 189 -1.81 48.65 71.99
N GLY A 190 -1.05 49.29 72.89
CA GLY A 190 0.39 49.32 72.83
C GLY A 190 0.92 50.37 71.84
N TRP A 191 2.19 50.69 71.97
CA TRP A 191 2.85 51.74 71.20
C TRP A 191 3.33 51.19 69.86
N THR A 192 2.74 51.70 68.76
CA THR A 192 3.02 51.21 67.39
C THR A 192 3.42 52.34 66.45
N ARG A 193 4.58 52.25 65.80
CA ARG A 193 5.06 53.26 64.84
C ARG A 193 5.84 52.62 63.68
N LYS A 194 5.87 53.28 62.51
CA LYS A 194 6.68 52.86 61.36
C LYS A 194 8.13 53.33 61.50
N LEU A 195 9.10 52.53 61.10
CA LEU A 195 10.50 52.97 60.95
C LEU A 195 10.78 53.26 59.49
N SER A 196 11.43 54.37 59.18
CA SER A 196 11.76 54.74 57.80
C SER A 196 12.68 53.70 57.16
N ARG A 197 12.17 52.98 56.16
CA ARG A 197 12.96 52.06 55.33
C ARG A 197 14.14 52.80 54.69
N ALA A 198 13.91 54.03 54.22
CA ALA A 198 14.94 54.83 53.57
C ALA A 198 16.09 55.18 54.51
N GLU A 199 15.81 55.50 55.77
CA GLU A 199 16.86 55.77 56.78
C GLU A 199 17.60 54.49 57.15
N LEU A 200 16.88 53.39 57.39
CA LEU A 200 17.50 52.09 57.67
C LEU A 200 18.36 51.59 56.49
N ALA A 201 17.96 51.86 55.25
CA ALA A 201 18.71 51.50 54.05
C ALA A 201 20.05 52.26 53.90
N THR A 202 20.29 53.31 54.70
CA THR A 202 21.61 53.98 54.75
C THR A 202 22.65 53.20 55.57
N LEU A 203 22.21 52.22 56.35
CA LEU A 203 23.07 51.38 57.20
C LEU A 203 23.69 50.24 56.37
N LYS A 204 24.74 49.63 56.92
CA LYS A 204 25.52 48.58 56.26
C LYS A 204 24.68 47.31 56.14
N HIS A 205 24.68 46.72 54.94
CA HIS A 205 24.12 45.38 54.70
C HIS A 205 24.78 44.32 55.58
N ASP A 206 24.00 43.31 55.98
CA ASP A 206 24.44 42.17 56.79
C ASP A 206 25.17 42.63 58.06
N SER A 207 24.55 43.57 58.76
CA SER A 207 25.09 44.13 60.00
C SER A 207 24.05 44.13 61.11
N GLU A 208 24.53 44.21 62.35
CA GLU A 208 23.70 44.25 63.54
C GLU A 208 22.90 45.57 63.60
N LEU A 209 21.60 45.45 63.83
CA LEU A 209 20.66 46.52 64.11
C LEU A 209 20.13 46.35 65.54
N TYR A 210 20.52 47.24 66.44
CA TYR A 210 20.03 47.27 67.81
C TYR A 210 18.97 48.34 67.98
N ILE A 211 17.77 47.96 68.40
CA ILE A 211 16.65 48.87 68.65
C ILE A 211 16.35 48.84 70.15
N ALA A 212 16.28 50.00 70.78
CA ALA A 212 15.95 50.12 72.20
C ALA A 212 14.80 51.12 72.41
N PHE A 213 13.80 50.69 73.16
CA PHE A 213 12.63 51.48 73.51
C PHE A 213 12.72 51.93 74.96
N TYR A 214 12.62 53.23 75.17
CA TYR A 214 12.71 53.85 76.48
C TYR A 214 11.45 54.65 76.80
N VAL A 215 11.11 54.73 78.07
CA VAL A 215 9.99 55.54 78.57
C VAL A 215 10.47 56.47 79.69
N GLU A 216 10.02 57.71 79.65
CA GLU A 216 10.15 58.67 80.75
C GLU A 216 8.85 58.67 81.57
N PHE A 217 8.91 58.10 82.77
CA PHE A 217 7.76 57.99 83.68
C PHE A 217 7.45 59.29 84.43
N LEU A 218 8.49 60.05 84.79
CA LEU A 218 8.38 61.30 85.54
C LEU A 218 8.57 62.50 84.60
N PRO A 219 7.57 63.39 84.44
CA PRO A 219 7.67 64.58 83.60
C PRO A 219 8.78 65.54 84.04
N ARG A 220 9.41 66.21 83.06
CA ARG A 220 10.50 67.16 83.31
C ARG A 220 9.98 68.46 83.93
N ALA A 221 10.46 68.77 85.14
CA ALA A 221 10.32 70.11 85.74
C ALA A 221 11.59 70.97 85.47
N GLY A 222 12.08 70.97 84.22
CA GLY A 222 13.32 71.67 83.82
C GLY A 222 14.64 70.91 84.05
N SER A 223 14.57 69.64 84.47
CA SER A 223 15.71 68.72 84.62
C SER A 223 16.00 67.93 83.33
N ARG A 224 17.18 67.29 83.26
CA ARG A 224 17.51 66.35 82.17
C ARG A 224 16.54 65.16 82.17
N PRO A 225 16.14 64.65 80.99
CA PRO A 225 15.32 63.46 80.90
C PRO A 225 15.94 62.27 81.61
N VAL A 226 15.10 61.44 82.22
CA VAL A 226 15.55 60.16 82.75
C VAL A 226 14.71 59.03 82.16
N TYR A 227 15.17 58.57 81.01
CA TYR A 227 14.60 57.46 80.26
C TYR A 227 14.93 56.11 80.91
N ARG A 228 13.94 55.21 80.99
CA ARG A 228 14.11 53.82 81.43
C ARG A 228 13.95 52.88 80.25
N LEU A 229 14.92 51.99 80.08
CA LEU A 229 14.87 50.96 79.06
C LEU A 229 13.72 50.01 79.39
N ILE A 230 12.74 49.94 78.50
CA ILE A 230 11.63 48.99 78.60
C ILE A 230 12.01 47.69 77.91
N SER A 231 12.52 47.79 76.67
CA SER A 231 12.93 46.62 75.88
C SER A 231 14.01 46.99 74.87
N GLY A 232 14.88 46.03 74.57
CA GLY A 232 15.83 46.08 73.45
C GLY A 232 15.64 44.88 72.52
N LEU A 233 15.92 45.06 71.23
CA LEU A 233 15.87 44.03 70.19
C LEU A 233 17.13 44.14 69.33
N VAL A 234 17.77 42.99 69.05
CA VAL A 234 18.89 42.90 68.11
C VAL A 234 18.44 42.10 66.90
N LEU A 235 18.66 42.65 65.70
CA LEU A 235 18.37 42.01 64.43
C LEU A 235 19.59 42.08 63.51
N THR A 236 19.66 41.21 62.51
CA THR A 236 20.52 41.41 61.33
C THR A 236 19.74 42.19 60.29
N LEU A 237 20.33 43.27 59.76
CA LEU A 237 19.71 44.11 58.74
C LEU A 237 20.19 43.72 57.34
N LEU A 238 19.25 43.35 56.46
CA LEU A 238 19.53 43.12 55.05
C LEU A 238 18.90 44.25 54.21
N ILE A 239 19.75 44.98 53.49
CA ILE A 239 19.33 46.07 52.58
C ILE A 239 19.49 45.74 51.09
N GLU A 240 20.37 44.80 50.74
CA GLU A 240 20.66 44.48 49.35
C GLU A 240 19.56 43.55 48.82
N PRO A 241 18.91 43.92 47.70
CA PRO A 241 17.84 43.11 47.19
C PRO A 241 18.33 41.74 46.70
N HIS A 242 17.63 40.73 47.18
CA HIS A 242 17.86 39.35 46.81
C HIS A 242 16.51 38.69 46.61
N LEU A 243 16.37 38.00 45.49
CA LEU A 243 15.21 37.20 45.19
C LEU A 243 15.67 35.77 44.97
N ASP A 244 15.04 34.83 45.66
CA ASP A 244 15.16 33.42 45.35
C ASP A 244 14.16 33.09 44.23
N LEU A 245 14.68 32.98 43.00
CA LEU A 245 13.86 32.75 41.82
C LEU A 245 13.83 31.26 41.46
N VAL A 246 12.64 30.69 41.46
CA VAL A 246 12.41 29.33 40.95
C VAL A 246 12.24 29.31 39.44
N ALA A 247 12.46 28.16 38.80
CA ALA A 247 12.25 28.02 37.36
C ALA A 247 10.77 28.23 36.97
N PRO A 248 10.46 28.85 35.82
CA PRO A 248 9.08 29.06 35.41
C PRO A 248 8.37 27.74 35.08
N THR A 249 7.03 27.80 35.08
CA THR A 249 6.17 26.69 34.64
C THR A 249 5.64 26.95 33.24
N VAL A 250 5.46 25.89 32.46
CA VAL A 250 4.72 25.94 31.19
C VAL A 250 3.42 25.19 31.42
N VAL A 251 2.29 25.90 31.37
CA VAL A 251 0.99 25.40 31.84
C VAL A 251 0.55 24.15 31.08
N GLU A 252 0.79 24.10 29.77
CA GLU A 252 0.38 23.02 28.88
C GLU A 252 1.40 21.86 28.84
N ALA A 253 2.55 22.01 29.51
CA ALA A 253 3.58 20.98 29.58
C ALA A 253 3.29 19.97 30.70
N THR A 254 3.54 18.69 30.42
CA THR A 254 3.46 17.61 31.41
C THR A 254 4.83 17.34 32.00
N GLN A 255 4.91 17.33 33.33
CA GLN A 255 6.10 16.90 34.05
C GLN A 255 6.14 15.37 34.11
N ILE A 256 7.11 14.76 33.42
CA ILE A 256 7.31 13.30 33.43
C ILE A 256 8.23 12.91 34.59
N THR A 257 9.27 13.71 34.82
CA THR A 257 10.16 13.66 36.00
C THR A 257 10.48 15.10 36.44
N PRO A 258 11.05 15.33 37.64
CA PRO A 258 11.41 16.67 38.10
C PRO A 258 12.21 17.51 37.09
N GLU A 259 13.04 16.85 36.28
CA GLU A 259 13.93 17.45 35.27
C GLU A 259 13.41 17.34 33.83
N ASN A 260 12.33 16.57 33.58
CA ASN A 260 11.83 16.31 32.24
C ASN A 260 10.39 16.83 32.07
N LEU A 261 10.28 18.00 31.43
CA LEU A 261 9.01 18.55 31.00
C LEU A 261 8.81 18.31 29.51
N VAL A 262 7.66 17.78 29.16
CA VAL A 262 7.29 17.45 27.79
C VAL A 262 6.05 18.23 27.39
N LEU A 263 6.12 18.93 26.27
CA LEU A 263 5.01 19.68 25.70
C LEU A 263 4.42 18.91 24.51
N ASN A 264 3.15 18.54 24.62
CA ASN A 264 2.41 17.92 23.52
C ASN A 264 1.75 19.04 22.66
N PRO A 265 2.10 19.16 21.36
CA PRO A 265 1.50 20.16 20.47
C PRO A 265 -0.03 20.14 20.39
N VAL A 266 -0.68 19.00 20.69
CA VAL A 266 -2.15 18.95 20.70
C VAL A 266 -2.75 19.91 21.74
N ASN A 267 -2.02 20.23 22.81
CA ASN A 267 -2.47 21.12 23.89
C ASN A 267 -2.16 22.60 23.63
N THR A 268 -1.44 22.95 22.56
CA THR A 268 -0.92 24.31 22.32
C THR A 268 -1.23 24.83 20.92
N ARG A 269 -2.39 24.44 20.38
CA ARG A 269 -2.87 24.90 19.07
C ARG A 269 -3.03 26.43 19.02
N ASP A 270 -3.42 27.03 20.14
CA ASP A 270 -3.59 28.48 20.29
C ASP A 270 -2.36 29.17 20.89
N GLY A 271 -1.28 28.43 21.15
CA GLY A 271 -0.10 28.89 21.89
C GLY A 271 0.12 28.13 23.20
N ALA A 272 1.17 28.51 23.93
CA ALA A 272 1.48 28.00 25.26
C ALA A 272 1.59 29.16 26.27
N THR A 273 1.53 28.85 27.55
CA THR A 273 1.57 29.85 28.63
C THR A 273 2.77 29.62 29.52
N ILE A 274 3.68 30.60 29.60
CA ILE A 274 4.73 30.66 30.62
C ILE A 274 4.12 31.31 31.86
N ARG A 275 4.11 30.59 32.97
CA ARG A 275 3.59 31.05 34.25
C ARG A 275 4.72 31.23 35.25
N VAL A 276 4.85 32.46 35.74
CA VAL A 276 5.90 32.90 36.69
C VAL A 276 5.28 33.21 38.05
N SER A 277 5.89 32.66 39.11
CA SER A 277 5.58 32.96 40.51
C SER A 277 6.86 32.74 41.33
N TYR A 278 7.13 33.57 42.33
CA TYR A 278 8.28 33.49 43.24
C TYR A 278 7.95 34.16 44.57
N GLU A 279 8.69 33.83 45.62
CA GLU A 279 8.44 34.36 46.96
C GLU A 279 8.70 35.86 47.03
N HIS A 280 7.88 36.59 47.80
CA HIS A 280 7.96 38.05 47.94
C HIS A 280 7.87 38.82 46.61
N MET A 281 7.05 38.33 45.66
CA MET A 281 6.70 39.07 44.45
C MET A 281 6.08 40.42 44.81
N CYS A 282 6.65 41.50 44.25
CA CYS A 282 6.28 42.87 44.56
C CYS A 282 5.49 43.49 43.39
N PRO A 283 4.45 44.30 43.64
CA PRO A 283 3.73 44.98 42.57
C PRO A 283 4.56 45.86 41.64
N CYS A 284 5.73 46.34 42.07
CA CYS A 284 6.63 47.12 41.22
C CYS A 284 7.62 46.27 40.39
N ASP A 285 7.60 44.94 40.54
CA ASP A 285 8.49 44.06 39.80
C ASP A 285 8.17 44.05 38.31
N TRP A 286 9.21 44.19 37.48
CA TRP A 286 9.13 43.98 36.04
C TRP A 286 9.64 42.59 35.69
N VAL A 287 8.75 41.73 35.20
CA VAL A 287 9.04 40.35 34.84
C VAL A 287 9.15 40.24 33.32
N CYS A 288 10.26 39.71 32.82
CA CYS A 288 10.48 39.43 31.40
C CYS A 288 10.65 37.92 31.21
N ALA A 289 9.73 37.28 30.48
CA ALA A 289 9.84 35.85 30.15
C ALA A 289 10.54 35.65 28.80
N PHE A 290 11.22 34.52 28.66
CA PHE A 290 11.98 34.15 27.48
C PHE A 290 11.65 32.71 27.07
N TRP A 291 11.43 32.52 25.77
CA TRP A 291 11.28 31.21 25.13
C TRP A 291 12.39 31.07 24.08
N GLU A 292 13.40 30.26 24.38
CA GLU A 292 14.63 30.19 23.58
C GLU A 292 14.74 28.82 22.90
N GLY A 293 14.72 28.82 21.57
CA GLY A 293 14.76 27.60 20.75
C GLY A 293 15.41 27.85 19.40
N THR A 294 14.75 27.39 18.33
CA THR A 294 15.17 27.64 16.94
C THR A 294 15.10 29.15 16.64
N ALA A 295 16.04 29.66 15.86
CA ALA A 295 16.05 31.07 15.45
C ALA A 295 14.79 31.46 14.67
N GLY A 296 14.41 32.74 14.69
CA GLY A 296 13.20 33.25 14.05
C GLY A 296 11.96 32.94 14.87
N ALA A 297 10.93 32.35 14.25
CA ALA A 297 9.65 32.08 14.90
C ALA A 297 9.76 31.19 16.16
N GLY A 298 10.79 30.32 16.22
CA GLY A 298 11.04 29.44 17.37
C GLY A 298 11.59 30.13 18.63
N THR A 299 11.95 31.41 18.55
CA THR A 299 12.45 32.23 19.68
C THR A 299 11.72 33.58 19.65
N PRO A 300 10.43 33.61 20.02
CA PRO A 300 9.60 34.79 19.91
C PRO A 300 10.04 35.87 20.90
N VAL A 301 9.80 37.14 20.53
CA VAL A 301 9.90 38.25 21.47
C VAL A 301 8.64 38.26 22.34
N ILE A 302 8.82 38.18 23.66
CA ILE A 302 7.75 38.24 24.65
C ILE A 302 7.88 39.54 25.42
N GLU A 303 6.83 40.34 25.44
CA GLU A 303 6.83 41.62 26.15
C GLU A 303 6.91 41.41 27.67
N CYS A 304 7.76 42.20 28.33
CA CYS A 304 7.83 42.21 29.80
C CYS A 304 6.53 42.77 30.39
N LYS A 305 6.18 42.30 31.59
CA LYS A 305 4.98 42.72 32.30
C LYS A 305 5.34 43.16 33.71
N GLN A 306 4.60 44.13 34.24
CA GLN A 306 4.65 44.43 35.67
C GLN A 306 3.88 43.35 36.44
N ALA A 307 4.36 42.97 37.63
CA ALA A 307 3.71 41.95 38.45
C ALA A 307 2.36 42.41 39.01
N ASP A 308 2.23 43.71 39.32
CA ASP A 308 1.07 44.31 39.98
C ASP A 308 0.70 43.56 41.29
N ASN A 309 -0.53 43.69 41.78
CA ASN A 309 -1.00 42.94 42.97
C ASN A 309 -1.33 41.47 42.67
N ARG A 310 -0.54 40.79 41.84
CA ARG A 310 -0.75 39.39 41.45
C ARG A 310 0.35 38.51 42.05
N ASP A 311 -0.03 37.32 42.50
CA ASP A 311 0.92 36.28 42.93
C ASP A 311 1.52 35.50 41.74
N VAL A 312 1.04 35.80 40.52
CA VAL A 312 1.38 35.08 39.28
C VAL A 312 1.35 36.02 38.07
N VAL A 313 2.33 35.88 37.18
CA VAL A 313 2.40 36.56 35.88
C VAL A 313 2.45 35.54 34.73
N ASP A 314 1.44 35.57 33.87
CA ASP A 314 1.33 34.69 32.69
C ASP A 314 1.78 35.40 31.41
N PHE A 315 2.55 34.71 30.57
CA PHE A 315 3.03 35.17 29.26
C PHE A 315 2.61 34.21 28.16
N ASN A 316 2.04 34.73 27.09
CA ASN A 316 1.63 33.94 25.93
C ASN A 316 2.83 33.66 25.01
N VAL A 317 2.97 32.41 24.60
CA VAL A 317 3.93 31.92 23.62
C VAL A 317 3.14 31.56 22.36
N PRO A 318 3.39 32.20 21.20
CA PRO A 318 2.61 31.95 20.00
C PRO A 318 2.77 30.51 19.50
N ALA A 319 1.74 29.97 18.87
CA ALA A 319 1.74 28.62 18.29
C ALA A 319 2.91 28.38 17.31
N SER A 320 3.33 29.42 16.58
CA SER A 320 4.48 29.38 15.68
C SER A 320 5.82 29.10 16.38
N ALA A 321 5.97 29.51 17.64
CA ALA A 321 7.15 29.19 18.45
C ALA A 321 7.19 27.73 18.90
N ILE A 322 6.02 27.10 19.00
CA ILE A 322 5.90 25.67 19.29
C ILE A 322 6.21 24.87 18.02
N SER A 323 5.57 25.22 16.89
CA SER A 323 5.72 24.49 15.63
C SER A 323 7.14 24.54 15.07
N ALA A 324 7.83 25.68 15.20
CA ALA A 324 9.22 25.82 14.78
C ALA A 324 10.20 24.95 15.60
N ASN A 325 9.75 24.42 16.74
CA ASN A 325 10.54 23.63 17.66
C ASN A 325 10.03 22.20 17.85
N PHE A 326 9.18 21.67 16.96
CA PHE A 326 8.79 20.26 16.99
C PHE A 326 10.01 19.34 17.04
N ASN A 327 9.92 18.30 17.88
CA ASN A 327 11.02 17.38 18.20
C ASN A 327 12.29 18.02 18.79
N LYS A 328 12.29 19.30 19.16
CA LYS A 328 13.43 20.01 19.77
C LYS A 328 13.17 20.29 21.24
N GLN A 329 14.23 20.67 21.95
CA GLN A 329 14.15 21.16 23.32
C GLN A 329 14.30 22.68 23.30
N VAL A 330 13.47 23.37 24.06
CA VAL A 330 13.55 24.82 24.28
C VAL A 330 13.96 25.12 25.72
N SER A 331 14.57 26.27 25.94
CA SER A 331 14.90 26.81 27.25
C SER A 331 13.90 27.91 27.61
N VAL A 332 13.17 27.73 28.71
CA VAL A 332 12.19 28.71 29.21
C VAL A 332 12.72 29.34 30.49
N ARG A 333 12.86 30.66 30.53
CA ARG A 333 13.37 31.37 31.72
C ARG A 333 12.67 32.72 31.87
N TYR A 334 12.89 33.37 32.99
CA TYR A 334 12.47 34.76 33.17
C TYR A 334 13.52 35.54 33.97
N THR A 335 13.44 36.86 33.88
CA THR A 335 14.18 37.80 34.73
C THR A 335 13.21 38.71 35.47
N VAL A 336 13.57 39.12 36.67
CA VAL A 336 12.84 40.10 37.48
C VAL A 336 13.70 41.33 37.64
N ARG A 337 13.12 42.50 37.42
CA ARG A 337 13.76 43.79 37.70
C ARG A 337 13.00 44.53 38.80
N ARG A 338 13.71 44.86 39.89
CA ARG A 338 13.22 45.64 41.05
C ARG A 338 14.23 46.71 41.38
N GLU A 339 13.78 47.96 41.54
CA GLU A 339 14.63 49.10 41.98
C GLU A 339 15.98 49.22 41.22
N GLY A 340 16.00 48.87 39.92
CA GLY A 340 17.20 48.97 39.07
C GLY A 340 18.10 47.74 39.03
N GLN A 341 17.92 46.77 39.93
CA GLN A 341 18.62 45.48 39.91
C GLN A 341 17.82 44.42 39.14
N THR A 342 18.51 43.42 38.60
CA THR A 342 17.90 42.34 37.81
C THR A 342 18.38 40.97 38.28
N TRP A 343 17.44 40.08 38.58
CA TRP A 343 17.70 38.66 38.89
C TRP A 343 17.23 37.79 37.74
N SER A 344 17.93 36.69 37.50
CA SER A 344 17.54 35.69 36.49
C SER A 344 17.18 34.39 37.18
N ALA A 345 16.03 33.84 36.84
CA ALA A 345 15.68 32.48 37.24
C ALA A 345 16.53 31.46 36.47
N LEU A 346 16.68 30.26 37.05
CA LEU A 346 17.26 29.13 36.34
C LEU A 346 16.37 28.74 35.13
N PRO A 347 16.97 28.39 33.99
CA PRO A 347 16.21 27.96 32.82
C PRO A 347 15.55 26.60 33.03
N ARG A 348 14.33 26.47 32.52
CA ARG A 348 13.54 25.24 32.48
C ARG A 348 13.62 24.63 31.07
N PRO A 349 14.29 23.49 30.88
CA PRO A 349 14.26 22.78 29.60
C PRO A 349 12.88 22.16 29.38
N VAL A 350 12.29 22.36 28.20
CA VAL A 350 11.01 21.76 27.79
C VAL A 350 11.20 21.05 26.46
N LYS A 351 10.97 19.74 26.42
CA LYS A 351 10.99 18.94 25.20
C LYS A 351 9.66 19.06 24.47
N ILE A 352 9.66 19.58 23.26
CA ILE A 352 8.46 19.64 22.43
C ILE A 352 8.38 18.36 21.62
N LEU A 353 7.24 17.67 21.69
CA LEU A 353 6.97 16.50 20.87
C LEU A 353 6.73 16.89 19.41
N ASN A 354 6.71 15.91 18.53
CA ASN A 354 6.20 16.14 17.19
C ASN A 354 4.68 16.36 17.20
N ILE A 355 4.17 16.96 16.14
CA ILE A 355 2.74 16.96 15.87
C ILE A 355 2.24 15.54 15.56
N SER A 356 1.01 15.25 15.96
CA SER A 356 0.33 13.99 15.67
C SER A 356 -1.06 14.25 15.09
N GLY A 357 -1.65 13.24 14.43
CA GLY A 357 -2.98 13.36 13.84
C GLY A 357 -3.02 14.23 12.57
N LEU A 358 -1.92 14.30 11.81
CA LEU A 358 -1.88 14.96 10.52
C LEU A 358 -2.80 14.23 9.50
N PRO A 359 -3.59 14.96 8.69
CA PRO A 359 -4.51 14.37 7.73
C PRO A 359 -3.79 13.64 6.61
N LYS A 360 -4.38 12.56 6.11
CA LYS A 360 -3.87 11.84 4.94
C LYS A 360 -4.33 12.55 3.66
N PRO A 361 -3.49 12.67 2.61
CA PRO A 361 -3.93 13.13 1.30
C PRO A 361 -5.07 12.25 0.75
N GLN A 362 -5.90 12.83 -0.12
CA GLN A 362 -7.00 12.17 -0.81
C GLN A 362 -7.02 12.53 -2.28
N VAL A 363 -7.35 11.56 -3.13
CA VAL A 363 -7.59 11.79 -4.57
C VAL A 363 -9.07 11.52 -4.82
N GLU A 364 -9.83 12.53 -5.23
CA GLU A 364 -11.30 12.43 -5.30
C GLU A 364 -11.78 11.39 -6.32
N GLN A 365 -11.04 11.20 -7.41
CA GLN A 365 -11.36 10.24 -8.47
C GLN A 365 -10.96 8.80 -8.12
N ALA A 366 -10.28 8.58 -6.98
CA ALA A 366 -9.96 7.23 -6.53
C ALA A 366 -11.20 6.58 -5.90
N THR A 367 -11.49 5.33 -6.29
CA THR A 367 -12.51 4.50 -5.65
C THR A 367 -11.82 3.48 -4.75
N GLY A 368 -11.94 3.64 -3.43
CA GLY A 368 -11.20 2.83 -2.47
C GLY A 368 -9.70 3.11 -2.56
N SER A 369 -8.89 2.09 -2.88
CA SER A 369 -7.45 2.24 -3.12
C SER A 369 -7.11 2.36 -4.61
N THR A 370 -8.07 2.38 -5.52
CA THR A 370 -7.78 2.33 -6.96
C THR A 370 -8.09 3.66 -7.64
N LEU A 371 -7.12 4.19 -8.38
CA LEU A 371 -7.30 5.30 -9.31
C LEU A 371 -7.39 4.75 -10.73
N ASP A 372 -8.62 4.64 -11.25
CA ASP A 372 -8.88 4.09 -12.58
C ASP A 372 -9.05 5.20 -13.61
N LEU A 373 -8.10 5.30 -14.54
CA LEU A 373 -8.08 6.32 -15.57
C LEU A 373 -9.21 6.16 -16.61
N ASN A 374 -9.95 5.06 -16.63
CA ASN A 374 -11.15 4.91 -17.47
C ASN A 374 -12.38 5.63 -16.88
N THR A 375 -12.40 5.89 -15.57
CA THR A 375 -13.59 6.41 -14.86
C THR A 375 -13.72 7.93 -14.88
N PHE A 376 -12.68 8.66 -15.28
CA PHE A 376 -12.67 10.12 -15.35
C PHE A 376 -11.82 10.63 -16.51
N GLN A 377 -12.11 11.87 -16.94
CA GLN A 377 -11.37 12.59 -17.98
C GLN A 377 -10.55 13.72 -17.34
N GLY A 378 -9.42 14.07 -17.96
CA GLY A 378 -8.54 15.12 -17.44
C GLY A 378 -7.76 14.71 -16.18
N ASP A 379 -7.27 15.71 -15.46
CA ASP A 379 -6.45 15.59 -14.24
C ASP A 379 -7.30 15.17 -13.03
N ALA A 380 -6.67 14.54 -12.04
CA ALA A 380 -7.34 14.15 -10.80
C ALA A 380 -7.19 15.24 -9.72
N GLN A 381 -8.22 15.43 -8.90
CA GLN A 381 -8.24 16.38 -7.80
C GLN A 381 -7.58 15.76 -6.57
N LEU A 382 -6.49 16.36 -6.09
CA LEU A 382 -5.77 15.97 -4.88
C LEU A 382 -6.01 16.99 -3.78
N THR A 383 -6.40 16.51 -2.61
CA THR A 383 -6.69 17.35 -1.45
C THR A 383 -5.98 16.84 -0.19
N VAL A 384 -5.66 17.75 0.72
CA VAL A 384 -5.28 17.48 2.10
C VAL A 384 -6.11 18.41 2.98
N ALA A 385 -6.90 17.84 3.88
CA ALA A 385 -7.75 18.62 4.79
C ALA A 385 -6.92 19.63 5.62
N ALA A 386 -7.54 20.73 6.04
CA ALA A 386 -6.90 21.71 6.92
C ALA A 386 -6.33 21.02 8.18
N TYR A 387 -5.13 21.43 8.60
CA TYR A 387 -4.36 20.79 9.67
C TYR A 387 -3.93 21.80 10.74
N ALA A 388 -3.70 21.31 11.95
CA ALA A 388 -3.24 22.15 13.06
C ALA A 388 -1.85 22.74 12.76
N TYR A 389 -1.61 23.96 13.28
CA TYR A 389 -0.39 24.76 13.02
C TYR A 389 -0.17 25.19 11.56
N GLY A 390 -1.20 25.08 10.70
CA GLY A 390 -1.20 25.78 9.42
C GLY A 390 -1.05 27.29 9.61
N ALA A 391 -0.15 27.91 8.87
CA ALA A 391 0.09 29.35 8.90
C ALA A 391 0.37 29.89 7.50
N LEU A 392 -0.09 31.11 7.23
CA LEU A 392 0.06 31.76 5.92
C LEU A 392 1.54 31.79 5.50
N GLY A 393 1.81 31.38 4.27
CA GLY A 393 3.16 31.37 3.69
C GLY A 393 4.01 30.15 4.05
N GLN A 394 3.51 29.19 4.85
CA GLN A 394 4.24 27.95 5.13
C GLN A 394 4.53 27.16 3.85
N PRO A 395 5.80 26.81 3.55
CA PRO A 395 6.13 26.02 2.37
C PRO A 395 5.56 24.60 2.43
N CYS A 396 4.89 24.20 1.35
CA CYS A 396 4.22 22.91 1.19
C CYS A 396 4.81 22.13 -0.01
N TRP A 397 5.05 20.83 0.17
CA TRP A 397 5.50 19.93 -0.89
C TRP A 397 4.50 18.80 -1.10
N MET A 398 4.22 18.49 -2.36
CA MET A 398 3.45 17.32 -2.76
C MET A 398 4.17 16.62 -3.90
N TRP A 399 4.29 15.31 -3.83
CA TRP A 399 4.89 14.54 -4.91
C TRP A 399 4.32 13.13 -4.96
N VAL A 400 4.45 12.52 -6.13
CA VAL A 400 4.05 11.14 -6.37
C VAL A 400 5.28 10.29 -6.64
N THR A 401 5.34 9.09 -6.08
CA THR A 401 6.33 8.07 -6.41
C THR A 401 5.65 6.78 -6.86
N GLY A 402 6.20 6.11 -7.86
CA GLY A 402 5.77 4.80 -8.32
C GLY A 402 6.80 4.22 -9.26
N GLU A 403 6.39 3.36 -10.18
CA GLU A 403 7.27 2.73 -11.17
C GLU A 403 6.75 2.99 -12.58
N ARG A 404 7.65 2.97 -13.57
CA ARG A 404 7.29 2.97 -15.00
C ARG A 404 7.09 1.55 -15.50
N GLU A 405 6.55 1.42 -16.70
CA GLU A 405 6.29 0.13 -17.35
C GLU A 405 7.54 -0.77 -17.52
N ASP A 406 8.74 -0.17 -17.59
CA ASP A 406 10.03 -0.87 -17.64
C ASP A 406 10.60 -1.24 -16.25
N GLY A 407 9.85 -0.98 -15.17
CA GLY A 407 10.25 -1.19 -13.78
C GLY A 407 11.14 -0.08 -13.20
N ALA A 408 11.48 0.96 -13.96
CA ALA A 408 12.29 2.06 -13.43
C ALA A 408 11.49 2.90 -12.42
N PRO A 409 12.09 3.32 -11.29
CA PRO A 409 11.41 4.19 -10.34
C PRO A 409 11.04 5.52 -10.99
N TYR A 410 9.82 5.98 -10.75
CA TYR A 410 9.29 7.23 -11.25
C TYR A 410 8.84 8.15 -10.13
N ARG A 411 9.16 9.43 -10.26
CA ARG A 411 8.68 10.49 -9.40
C ARG A 411 8.32 11.72 -10.22
N PHE A 412 7.26 12.40 -9.81
CA PHE A 412 6.94 13.75 -10.28
C PHE A 412 6.42 14.60 -9.11
N ASP A 413 6.77 15.88 -9.14
CA ASP A 413 6.39 16.86 -8.13
C ASP A 413 5.12 17.58 -8.55
N VAL A 414 4.24 17.81 -7.58
CA VAL A 414 2.94 18.46 -7.73
C VAL A 414 2.98 19.86 -7.12
N LEU A 415 3.59 19.98 -5.93
CA LEU A 415 3.94 21.25 -5.28
C LEU A 415 5.41 21.18 -4.87
N ASP A 416 6.15 22.27 -5.08
CA ASP A 416 7.56 22.37 -4.70
C ASP A 416 7.83 23.61 -3.84
N GLY A 417 7.57 23.48 -2.53
CA GLY A 417 7.76 24.56 -1.58
C GLY A 417 6.76 25.70 -1.73
N GLU A 418 5.58 25.38 -2.28
CA GLU A 418 4.53 26.37 -2.54
C GLU A 418 4.01 26.94 -1.22
N PRO A 419 3.89 28.27 -1.09
CA PRO A 419 3.45 28.90 0.16
C PRO A 419 1.97 28.60 0.41
N LEU A 420 1.64 28.19 1.64
CA LEU A 420 0.26 27.99 2.08
C LEU A 420 -0.54 29.29 1.91
N SER A 421 -1.57 29.27 1.07
CA SER A 421 -2.43 30.43 0.78
C SER A 421 -3.51 30.64 1.85
N GLU A 422 -4.15 31.82 1.87
CA GLU A 422 -5.29 32.09 2.75
C GLU A 422 -6.44 31.10 2.55
N GLN A 423 -6.71 30.72 1.29
CA GLN A 423 -7.74 29.74 0.97
C GLN A 423 -7.37 28.35 1.49
N TRP A 424 -6.14 27.88 1.24
CA TRP A 424 -5.71 26.56 1.72
C TRP A 424 -5.64 26.45 3.24
N LEU A 425 -5.39 27.56 3.93
CA LEU A 425 -5.45 27.60 5.38
C LEU A 425 -6.86 27.31 5.93
N GLN A 426 -7.90 27.74 5.22
CA GLN A 426 -9.30 27.55 5.63
C GLN A 426 -9.90 26.23 5.16
N GLU A 427 -9.64 25.85 3.90
CA GLU A 427 -10.30 24.73 3.22
C GLU A 427 -9.45 23.45 3.17
N GLY A 428 -8.14 23.57 3.43
CA GLY A 428 -7.15 22.53 3.14
C GLY A 428 -6.45 22.76 1.79
N VAL A 429 -5.31 22.10 1.60
CA VAL A 429 -4.53 22.18 0.36
C VAL A 429 -5.27 21.44 -0.74
N SER A 430 -5.46 22.10 -1.89
CA SER A 430 -6.17 21.55 -3.05
C SER A 430 -5.39 21.86 -4.33
N THR A 431 -5.06 20.81 -5.10
CA THR A 431 -4.28 20.90 -6.33
C THR A 431 -4.61 19.75 -7.30
N LEU A 432 -4.05 19.76 -8.50
CA LEU A 432 -4.32 18.77 -9.55
C LEU A 432 -3.15 17.79 -9.72
N LEU A 433 -3.47 16.50 -9.78
CA LEU A 433 -2.59 15.45 -10.27
C LEU A 433 -2.71 15.35 -11.79
N SER A 434 -1.65 15.79 -12.48
CA SER A 434 -1.51 15.72 -13.93
C SER A 434 -1.79 14.31 -14.46
N ARG A 435 -2.82 14.18 -15.29
CA ARG A 435 -3.17 12.93 -15.98
C ARG A 435 -2.02 12.45 -16.83
N ARG A 436 -1.33 13.37 -17.51
CA ARG A 436 -0.19 13.05 -18.38
C ARG A 436 0.95 12.40 -17.61
N ASP A 437 1.15 12.79 -16.36
CA ASP A 437 2.19 12.20 -15.51
C ASP A 437 1.71 10.89 -14.87
N LEU A 438 0.44 10.78 -14.49
CA LEU A 438 -0.18 9.51 -14.09
C LEU A 438 -0.08 8.44 -15.20
N GLN A 439 -0.23 8.81 -16.47
CA GLN A 439 -0.10 7.92 -17.63
C GLN A 439 1.32 7.36 -17.86
N LYS A 440 2.31 7.83 -17.09
CA LYS A 440 3.69 7.30 -17.16
C LYS A 440 3.96 6.24 -16.10
N LEU A 441 3.06 6.05 -15.14
CA LEU A 441 3.13 4.98 -14.16
C LEU A 441 2.79 3.63 -14.81
N ALA A 442 3.42 2.55 -14.37
CA ALA A 442 3.13 1.21 -14.87
C ALA A 442 1.65 0.85 -14.64
N ASP A 443 1.00 0.20 -15.59
CA ASP A 443 -0.36 -0.30 -15.36
C ASP A 443 -0.41 -1.35 -14.24
N CYS A 444 -1.56 -1.49 -13.58
CA CYS A 444 -1.78 -2.44 -12.49
C CYS A 444 -0.71 -2.38 -11.38
N SER A 445 -0.13 -1.21 -11.13
CA SER A 445 0.95 -1.01 -10.15
C SER A 445 0.52 -0.08 -9.02
N ARG A 446 1.26 -0.10 -7.92
CA ARG A 446 1.06 0.80 -6.79
C ARG A 446 1.87 2.08 -6.96
N PHE A 447 1.28 3.20 -6.60
CA PHE A 447 1.96 4.47 -6.43
C PHE A 447 1.56 5.14 -5.11
N ASP A 448 2.43 6.03 -4.65
CA ASP A 448 2.32 6.71 -3.38
C ASP A 448 2.24 8.22 -3.60
N VAL A 449 1.27 8.86 -2.96
CA VAL A 449 1.12 10.32 -2.90
C VAL A 449 1.61 10.81 -1.55
N HIS A 450 2.58 11.71 -1.57
CA HIS A 450 3.25 12.26 -0.42
C HIS A 450 2.90 13.73 -0.24
N PHE A 451 2.82 14.17 1.01
CA PHE A 451 2.65 15.57 1.38
C PHE A 451 3.54 15.90 2.58
N ALA A 452 4.19 17.06 2.57
CA ALA A 452 5.01 17.54 3.68
C ALA A 452 4.92 19.06 3.81
N VAL A 453 5.02 19.56 5.05
CA VAL A 453 4.93 21.00 5.36
C VAL A 453 6.08 21.40 6.25
N ASN A 454 6.72 22.55 5.96
CA ASN A 454 7.72 23.10 6.85
C ASN A 454 7.07 24.00 7.92
N PHE A 455 7.16 23.57 9.19
CA PHE A 455 6.60 24.29 10.34
C PHE A 455 7.56 25.29 11.00
N ASP A 456 8.84 25.32 10.59
CA ASP A 456 9.86 26.25 11.10
C ASP A 456 10.15 27.44 10.17
N GLY A 457 9.40 27.55 9.07
CA GLY A 457 9.44 28.65 8.11
C GLY A 457 10.59 28.57 7.11
N ARG A 458 11.43 27.52 7.16
CA ARG A 458 12.49 27.35 6.16
C ARG A 458 11.92 26.81 4.85
N SER A 459 12.40 27.36 3.73
CA SER A 459 12.04 26.89 2.39
C SER A 459 12.90 25.69 1.97
N ASP A 460 13.00 24.65 2.81
CA ASP A 460 13.70 23.40 2.50
C ASP A 460 12.85 22.17 2.84
N ARG A 461 12.77 21.23 1.89
CA ARG A 461 11.98 20.00 2.07
C ARG A 461 12.58 19.04 3.09
N ALA A 462 13.90 19.07 3.26
CA ALA A 462 14.60 18.13 4.14
C ALA A 462 14.18 18.26 5.62
N SER A 463 13.71 19.44 6.01
CA SER A 463 13.15 19.71 7.34
C SER A 463 11.62 19.82 7.38
N ALA A 464 10.94 19.56 6.27
CA ALA A 464 9.48 19.52 6.24
C ALA A 464 8.96 18.27 6.94
N GLU A 465 7.89 18.43 7.72
CA GLU A 465 7.25 17.34 8.44
C GLU A 465 6.34 16.55 7.48
N PRO A 466 6.56 15.23 7.30
CA PRO A 466 5.76 14.41 6.41
C PRO A 466 4.39 14.08 7.00
N PHE A 467 3.38 14.13 6.15
CA PHE A 467 2.03 13.67 6.45
C PHE A 467 1.91 12.18 6.10
N PRO A 468 0.88 11.46 6.61
CA PRO A 468 0.67 10.06 6.26
C PRO A 468 0.56 9.86 4.74
N VAL A 469 1.34 8.91 4.20
CA VAL A 469 1.38 8.63 2.75
C VAL A 469 0.07 8.01 2.28
N LEU A 470 -0.46 8.50 1.15
CA LEU A 470 -1.59 7.86 0.47
C LEU A 470 -1.08 6.83 -0.54
N HIS A 471 -1.53 5.60 -0.38
CA HIS A 471 -1.19 4.47 -1.24
C HIS A 471 -2.37 4.18 -2.15
N LEU A 472 -2.13 4.17 -3.47
CA LEU A 472 -3.12 3.88 -4.49
C LEU A 472 -2.58 2.90 -5.53
N ASP A 473 -3.47 2.13 -6.12
CA ASP A 473 -3.22 1.31 -7.29
C ASP A 473 -3.69 2.07 -8.54
N ILE A 474 -2.85 2.14 -9.58
CA ILE A 474 -3.22 2.78 -10.84
C ILE A 474 -3.76 1.74 -11.81
N HIS A 475 -4.94 1.99 -12.38
CA HIS A 475 -5.39 1.32 -13.59
C HIS A 475 -5.30 2.31 -14.74
N GLN A 476 -4.37 2.05 -15.66
CA GLN A 476 -4.27 2.75 -16.93
C GLN A 476 -5.52 2.47 -17.79
N LYS A 477 -5.65 3.21 -18.90
CA LYS A 477 -6.71 2.94 -19.87
C LYS A 477 -6.66 1.51 -20.38
N ASP A 478 -7.82 0.98 -20.76
CA ASP A 478 -7.92 -0.38 -21.27
C ASP A 478 -7.07 -0.59 -22.53
N LEU A 479 -6.43 -1.76 -22.60
CA LEU A 479 -5.63 -2.18 -23.75
C LEU A 479 -6.53 -2.38 -24.97
N VAL A 480 -6.24 -1.66 -26.05
CA VAL A 480 -6.86 -1.86 -27.36
C VAL A 480 -5.94 -2.75 -28.20
N LEU A 481 -6.26 -4.03 -28.29
CA LEU A 481 -5.44 -5.03 -28.97
C LEU A 481 -5.79 -5.12 -30.46
N LYS A 482 -4.81 -4.87 -31.34
CA LYS A 482 -4.91 -5.15 -32.78
C LYS A 482 -4.64 -6.65 -33.06
N PRO A 483 -5.20 -7.26 -34.12
CA PRO A 483 -4.85 -8.62 -34.53
C PRO A 483 -3.35 -8.79 -34.74
N LEU A 484 -2.82 -9.98 -34.43
CA LEU A 484 -1.43 -10.32 -34.72
C LEU A 484 -1.18 -10.40 -36.24
N THR A 485 0.10 -10.46 -36.62
CA THR A 485 0.50 -10.65 -38.02
C THR A 485 1.29 -11.94 -38.18
N ILE A 486 1.18 -12.58 -39.35
CA ILE A 486 2.05 -13.70 -39.73
C ILE A 486 3.09 -13.16 -40.71
N ARG A 487 4.38 -13.32 -40.39
CA ARG A 487 5.47 -12.70 -41.15
C ARG A 487 5.64 -13.25 -42.56
N GLU A 488 5.26 -14.50 -42.77
CA GLU A 488 5.32 -15.23 -44.03
C GLU A 488 4.05 -15.04 -44.90
N ALA A 489 3.06 -14.32 -44.37
CA ALA A 489 1.79 -14.02 -45.03
C ALA A 489 1.73 -12.55 -45.51
N VAL A 490 0.86 -12.28 -46.47
CA VAL A 490 0.49 -10.91 -46.87
C VAL A 490 -0.92 -10.64 -46.36
N GLY A 491 -1.04 -9.83 -45.31
CA GLY A 491 -2.31 -9.65 -44.60
C GLY A 491 -2.79 -10.98 -44.02
N SER A 492 -3.99 -11.42 -44.40
CA SER A 492 -4.56 -12.71 -44.00
C SER A 492 -4.26 -13.86 -44.96
N GLN A 493 -3.43 -13.67 -45.99
CA GLN A 493 -3.18 -14.67 -47.03
C GLN A 493 -1.81 -15.32 -46.85
N LEU A 494 -1.79 -16.60 -46.52
CA LEU A 494 -0.58 -17.42 -46.45
C LEU A 494 -0.52 -18.39 -47.64
N THR A 495 0.42 -18.14 -48.54
CA THR A 495 0.85 -19.18 -49.49
C THR A 495 1.54 -20.28 -48.68
N VAL A 496 0.95 -21.48 -48.62
CA VAL A 496 1.40 -22.57 -47.74
C VAL A 496 2.87 -22.96 -47.95
N TRP A 497 3.40 -22.78 -49.16
CA TRP A 497 4.82 -22.97 -49.45
C TRP A 497 5.75 -22.04 -48.64
N ASN A 498 5.31 -20.83 -48.31
CA ASN A 498 6.09 -19.89 -47.51
C ASN A 498 6.18 -20.35 -46.04
N GLY A 499 5.17 -21.08 -45.55
CA GLY A 499 5.13 -21.63 -44.19
C GLY A 499 5.58 -23.09 -44.07
N ARG A 500 6.24 -23.64 -45.10
CA ARG A 500 6.66 -25.06 -45.15
C ARG A 500 7.58 -25.48 -44.00
N ASP A 501 8.31 -24.52 -43.44
CA ASP A 501 9.25 -24.68 -42.33
C ASP A 501 8.66 -24.14 -40.99
N GLY A 502 7.38 -23.80 -40.97
CA GLY A 502 6.71 -23.07 -39.89
C GLY A 502 6.48 -21.60 -40.26
N VAL A 503 5.78 -20.87 -39.39
CA VAL A 503 5.54 -19.42 -39.55
C VAL A 503 5.77 -18.67 -38.25
N THR A 504 5.97 -17.35 -38.34
CA THR A 504 6.20 -16.47 -37.20
C THR A 504 4.97 -15.60 -36.95
N ALA A 505 4.28 -15.85 -35.85
CA ALA A 505 3.19 -14.99 -35.36
C ALA A 505 3.77 -13.85 -34.53
N ARG A 506 3.60 -12.62 -34.99
CA ARG A 506 4.09 -11.40 -34.35
C ARG A 506 2.97 -10.68 -33.63
N VAL A 507 3.13 -10.53 -32.32
CA VAL A 507 2.24 -9.78 -31.43
C VAL A 507 2.84 -8.41 -31.15
N GLU A 508 2.06 -7.36 -31.35
CA GLU A 508 2.42 -5.96 -31.11
C GLU A 508 1.18 -5.21 -30.64
N TYR A 509 1.29 -4.42 -29.58
CA TYR A 509 0.24 -3.52 -29.11
C TYR A 509 0.87 -2.33 -28.36
N ASP A 510 0.10 -1.26 -28.21
CA ASP A 510 0.57 -0.05 -27.55
C ASP A 510 0.90 -0.33 -26.07
N HIS A 511 2.03 0.21 -25.60
CA HIS A 511 2.53 0.03 -24.24
C HIS A 511 2.81 -1.42 -23.82
N ILE A 512 3.14 -2.30 -24.77
CA ILE A 512 3.60 -3.67 -24.48
C ILE A 512 4.65 -3.70 -23.37
N SER A 513 4.36 -4.45 -22.30
CA SER A 513 5.14 -4.48 -21.06
C SER A 513 5.79 -5.84 -20.83
N ALA A 514 6.95 -5.85 -20.18
CA ALA A 514 7.57 -7.10 -19.72
C ALA A 514 6.76 -7.77 -18.59
N HIS A 515 5.86 -7.04 -17.95
CA HIS A 515 4.95 -7.54 -16.93
C HIS A 515 3.73 -8.26 -17.51
N ASP A 516 3.48 -8.11 -18.82
CA ASP A 516 2.37 -8.77 -19.50
C ASP A 516 2.73 -10.20 -19.88
N GLU A 517 1.86 -11.15 -19.60
CA GLU A 517 1.93 -12.52 -20.12
C GLU A 517 1.11 -12.63 -21.40
N ILE A 518 1.77 -12.92 -22.53
CA ILE A 518 1.15 -13.04 -23.85
C ILE A 518 1.00 -14.52 -24.21
N SER A 519 -0.22 -14.92 -24.58
CA SER A 519 -0.52 -16.27 -25.09
C SER A 519 -1.12 -16.20 -26.48
N VAL A 520 -0.52 -16.90 -27.47
CA VAL A 520 -1.07 -17.02 -28.83
C VAL A 520 -1.95 -18.26 -28.93
N CYS A 521 -3.14 -18.10 -29.51
CA CYS A 521 -4.03 -19.19 -29.88
C CYS A 521 -4.02 -19.36 -31.41
N TRP A 522 -3.43 -20.46 -31.88
CA TRP A 522 -3.65 -20.95 -33.24
C TRP A 522 -4.75 -22.00 -33.18
N THR A 523 -5.94 -21.66 -33.69
CA THR A 523 -7.12 -22.51 -33.53
C THR A 523 -7.00 -23.77 -34.37
N GLN A 524 -7.10 -24.93 -33.72
CA GLN A 524 -7.08 -26.24 -34.34
C GLN A 524 -8.49 -26.64 -34.82
N SER A 525 -8.60 -27.72 -35.59
CA SER A 525 -9.88 -28.16 -36.18
C SER A 525 -10.93 -28.58 -35.14
N ASP A 526 -10.51 -28.97 -33.94
CA ASP A 526 -11.40 -29.29 -32.80
C ASP A 526 -11.80 -28.05 -31.98
N GLY A 527 -11.36 -26.86 -32.39
CA GLY A 527 -11.58 -25.59 -31.70
C GLY A 527 -10.62 -25.31 -30.55
N SER A 528 -9.68 -26.22 -30.26
CA SER A 528 -8.65 -25.99 -29.25
C SER A 528 -7.53 -25.07 -29.77
N CYS A 529 -6.80 -24.43 -28.86
CA CYS A 529 -5.61 -23.67 -29.22
C CYS A 529 -4.40 -24.60 -29.27
N LEU A 530 -3.57 -24.47 -30.30
CA LEU A 530 -2.25 -25.10 -30.34
C LEU A 530 -1.48 -24.77 -29.05
N PRO A 531 -0.92 -25.76 -28.34
CA PRO A 531 -0.22 -25.53 -27.08
C PRO A 531 1.10 -24.80 -27.34
N LEU A 532 1.08 -23.48 -27.19
CA LEU A 532 2.24 -22.61 -27.26
C LEU A 532 2.54 -22.07 -25.86
N PRO A 533 3.81 -22.09 -25.40
CA PRO A 533 4.17 -21.51 -24.12
C PRO A 533 3.94 -19.99 -24.16
N PRO A 534 3.35 -19.39 -23.10
CA PRO A 534 3.23 -17.94 -23.01
C PRO A 534 4.61 -17.29 -22.96
N LYS A 535 4.68 -16.02 -23.36
CA LYS A 535 5.90 -15.22 -23.31
C LYS A 535 5.62 -13.87 -22.65
N PRO A 536 6.58 -13.29 -21.92
CA PRO A 536 6.45 -11.91 -21.46
C PRO A 536 6.41 -10.96 -22.66
N GLY A 537 5.73 -9.82 -22.53
CA GLY A 537 5.85 -8.72 -23.48
C GLY A 537 7.27 -8.16 -23.55
N ASN A 538 7.54 -7.32 -24.54
CA ASN A 538 8.87 -6.73 -24.73
C ASN A 538 8.78 -5.27 -25.18
N THR A 539 9.25 -4.35 -24.33
CA THR A 539 9.25 -2.89 -24.55
C THR A 539 10.28 -2.43 -25.61
N ASP A 540 11.29 -3.24 -25.91
CA ASP A 540 12.27 -3.02 -26.98
C ASP A 540 12.64 -4.38 -27.62
N PRO A 541 12.02 -4.75 -28.76
CA PRO A 541 11.66 -3.86 -29.87
C PRO A 541 10.17 -3.50 -29.99
N LYS A 542 9.37 -3.58 -28.91
CA LYS A 542 7.89 -3.37 -28.90
C LYS A 542 7.05 -4.47 -29.56
N TYR A 543 7.59 -5.67 -29.71
CA TYR A 543 6.82 -6.82 -30.19
C TYR A 543 7.37 -8.13 -29.62
N VAL A 544 6.55 -9.19 -29.69
CA VAL A 544 6.95 -10.57 -29.34
C VAL A 544 6.60 -11.51 -30.49
N ASP A 545 7.57 -12.34 -30.89
CA ASP A 545 7.41 -13.33 -31.94
C ASP A 545 7.17 -14.73 -31.33
N PHE A 546 6.16 -15.44 -31.84
CA PHE A 546 5.84 -16.83 -31.55
C PHE A 546 6.08 -17.69 -32.78
N THR A 547 6.75 -18.83 -32.61
CA THR A 547 6.99 -19.78 -33.69
C THR A 547 5.83 -20.76 -33.75
N ILE A 548 5.16 -20.80 -34.91
CA ILE A 548 4.14 -21.79 -35.22
C ILE A 548 4.82 -22.93 -36.00
N PRO A 549 4.72 -24.17 -35.52
CA PRO A 549 5.38 -25.32 -36.14
C PRO A 549 4.75 -25.64 -37.50
N ARG A 550 5.56 -26.20 -38.42
CA ARG A 550 5.12 -26.53 -39.79
C ARG A 550 3.94 -27.48 -39.83
N GLU A 551 3.82 -28.38 -38.85
CA GLU A 551 2.74 -29.36 -38.74
C GLU A 551 1.37 -28.65 -38.63
N ALA A 552 1.30 -27.57 -37.85
CA ALA A 552 0.08 -26.78 -37.69
C ALA A 552 -0.27 -26.02 -38.99
N VAL A 553 0.74 -25.50 -39.69
CA VAL A 553 0.57 -24.82 -40.99
C VAL A 553 0.07 -25.80 -42.05
N ILE A 554 0.67 -27.00 -42.12
CA ILE A 554 0.31 -28.05 -43.07
C ILE A 554 -1.13 -28.53 -42.80
N ALA A 555 -1.51 -28.76 -41.54
CA ALA A 555 -2.88 -29.14 -41.18
C ALA A 555 -3.93 -28.08 -41.57
N GLY A 556 -3.54 -26.80 -41.61
CA GLY A 556 -4.41 -25.71 -42.07
C GLY A 556 -4.51 -25.56 -43.59
N SER A 557 -3.82 -26.37 -44.39
CA SER A 557 -3.81 -26.28 -45.86
C SER A 557 -5.21 -26.26 -46.48
N GLY A 558 -5.50 -25.23 -47.28
CA GLY A 558 -6.81 -25.07 -47.93
C GLY A 558 -7.92 -24.55 -47.01
N LYS A 559 -7.62 -24.18 -45.77
CA LYS A 559 -8.58 -23.74 -44.75
C LYS A 559 -8.33 -22.29 -44.33
N THR A 560 -9.30 -21.72 -43.62
CA THR A 560 -9.14 -20.48 -42.87
C THR A 560 -8.93 -20.84 -41.41
N VAL A 561 -7.82 -20.37 -40.82
CA VAL A 561 -7.42 -20.65 -39.45
C VAL A 561 -7.53 -19.34 -38.64
N PRO A 562 -8.43 -19.24 -37.66
CA PRO A 562 -8.47 -18.12 -36.73
C PRO A 562 -7.23 -18.12 -35.83
N VAL A 563 -6.51 -17.00 -35.78
CA VAL A 563 -5.34 -16.81 -34.93
C VAL A 563 -5.49 -15.55 -34.10
N SER A 564 -5.48 -15.67 -32.78
CA SER A 564 -5.55 -14.53 -31.85
C SER A 564 -4.50 -14.65 -30.75
N TYR A 565 -4.40 -13.62 -29.92
CA TYR A 565 -3.60 -13.67 -28.71
C TYR A 565 -4.36 -13.03 -27.55
N SER A 566 -3.99 -13.43 -26.34
CA SER A 566 -4.44 -12.80 -25.11
C SER A 566 -3.26 -12.20 -24.36
N VAL A 567 -3.51 -11.08 -23.70
CA VAL A 567 -2.59 -10.37 -22.84
C VAL A 567 -3.18 -10.43 -21.44
N ALA A 568 -2.41 -10.98 -20.50
CA ALA A 568 -2.76 -11.00 -19.09
C ALA A 568 -1.73 -10.15 -18.32
N SER A 569 -2.19 -9.06 -17.72
CA SER A 569 -1.43 -8.28 -16.74
C SER A 569 -1.85 -8.67 -15.32
N ALA A 570 -1.26 -8.05 -14.30
CA ALA A 570 -1.58 -8.36 -12.90
C ALA A 570 -3.06 -8.15 -12.54
N CYS A 571 -3.76 -7.25 -13.24
CA CYS A 571 -5.15 -6.89 -12.93
C CYS A 571 -6.12 -7.01 -14.11
N LYS A 572 -5.66 -7.29 -15.34
CA LYS A 572 -6.51 -7.35 -16.55
C LYS A 572 -6.18 -8.57 -17.40
N ARG A 573 -7.20 -9.07 -18.12
CA ARG A 573 -7.02 -10.06 -19.19
C ARG A 573 -7.86 -9.64 -20.40
N VAL A 574 -7.20 -9.46 -21.53
CA VAL A 574 -7.83 -9.00 -22.78
C VAL A 574 -7.38 -9.89 -23.93
N THR A 575 -8.29 -10.20 -24.86
CA THR A 575 -8.02 -11.00 -26.06
C THR A 575 -8.19 -10.14 -27.30
N SER A 576 -7.28 -10.29 -28.27
CA SER A 576 -7.37 -9.62 -29.56
C SER A 576 -8.53 -10.15 -30.39
N ALA A 577 -8.94 -9.39 -31.41
CA ALA A 577 -9.73 -9.98 -32.50
C ALA A 577 -8.88 -11.04 -33.26
N ASP A 578 -9.56 -11.99 -33.90
CA ASP A 578 -8.93 -13.04 -34.69
C ASP A 578 -8.36 -12.49 -36.02
N LEU A 579 -7.16 -12.97 -36.37
CA LEU A 579 -6.67 -12.98 -37.74
C LEU A 579 -7.22 -14.23 -38.44
N GLU A 580 -8.16 -14.05 -39.36
CA GLU A 580 -8.71 -15.10 -40.22
C GLU A 580 -7.71 -15.53 -41.31
N LEU A 581 -6.70 -16.34 -40.94
CA LEU A 581 -5.58 -16.69 -41.80
C LEU A 581 -5.99 -17.73 -42.86
N GLN A 582 -6.05 -17.34 -44.13
CA GLN A 582 -6.35 -18.21 -45.25
C GLN A 582 -5.08 -18.86 -45.79
N ILE A 583 -5.02 -20.19 -45.75
CA ILE A 583 -3.85 -20.96 -46.17
C ILE A 583 -4.15 -21.64 -47.51
N SER A 584 -3.32 -21.37 -48.52
CA SER A 584 -3.52 -21.95 -49.85
C SER A 584 -3.37 -23.49 -49.87
N VAL A 585 -4.02 -24.18 -50.81
CA VAL A 585 -3.74 -25.61 -51.07
C VAL A 585 -2.33 -25.83 -51.67
N PRO A 586 -1.62 -26.92 -51.30
CA PRO A 586 -0.35 -27.30 -51.92
C PRO A 586 -0.44 -27.56 -53.43
N GLN A 587 0.51 -27.01 -54.21
CA GLN A 587 0.53 -27.15 -55.68
C GLN A 587 1.72 -27.93 -56.25
N ARG A 588 2.82 -28.07 -55.49
CA ARG A 588 4.06 -28.74 -55.93
C ARG A 588 4.01 -30.23 -55.61
N LEU A 589 3.20 -30.97 -56.37
CA LEU A 589 2.88 -32.38 -56.12
C LEU A 589 3.69 -33.31 -57.04
N PRO A 590 4.37 -34.35 -56.52
CA PRO A 590 4.98 -35.39 -57.36
C PRO A 590 3.91 -36.23 -58.05
N ALA A 591 4.22 -36.79 -59.22
CA ALA A 591 3.35 -37.74 -59.91
C ALA A 591 3.67 -39.18 -59.45
N PRO A 592 2.67 -40.09 -59.38
CA PRO A 592 2.94 -41.51 -59.21
C PRO A 592 3.79 -42.04 -60.36
N GLU A 593 4.62 -43.04 -60.09
CA GLU A 593 5.44 -43.76 -61.06
C GLU A 593 5.20 -45.26 -60.94
N VAL A 594 5.34 -45.98 -62.04
CA VAL A 594 5.37 -47.46 -62.07
C VAL A 594 6.68 -47.87 -62.72
N PRO A 595 7.69 -48.32 -61.95
CA PRO A 595 9.02 -48.63 -62.48
C PRO A 595 9.02 -49.69 -63.59
N GLN A 596 8.05 -50.61 -63.58
CA GLN A 596 7.86 -51.65 -64.60
C GLN A 596 7.23 -51.12 -65.90
N ALA A 597 6.77 -49.86 -65.93
CA ALA A 597 6.20 -49.25 -67.12
C ALA A 597 7.28 -48.54 -67.95
N THR A 598 7.21 -48.69 -69.28
CA THR A 598 8.06 -47.96 -70.21
C THR A 598 7.44 -46.61 -70.50
N GLN A 599 8.13 -45.53 -70.09
CA GLN A 599 7.72 -44.16 -70.37
C GLN A 599 8.15 -43.74 -71.78
N LEU A 600 7.27 -43.03 -72.51
CA LEU A 600 7.59 -42.43 -73.81
C LEU A 600 7.78 -40.92 -73.64
N PRO A 601 8.82 -40.30 -74.24
CA PRO A 601 8.96 -38.86 -74.24
C PRO A 601 7.74 -38.18 -74.87
N GLY A 602 6.98 -37.42 -74.06
CA GLY A 602 5.79 -36.70 -74.52
C GLY A 602 4.56 -37.55 -74.84
N GLY A 603 4.56 -38.85 -74.47
CA GLY A 603 3.46 -39.78 -74.76
C GLY A 603 2.97 -40.52 -73.51
N GLN A 604 1.88 -41.27 -73.67
CA GLN A 604 1.33 -42.15 -72.63
C GLN A 604 2.28 -43.34 -72.40
N GLY A 605 2.68 -43.58 -71.14
CA GLY A 605 3.52 -44.72 -70.77
C GLY A 605 2.81 -46.05 -71.01
N THR A 606 3.56 -47.15 -71.16
CA THR A 606 3.01 -48.49 -71.37
C THR A 606 3.45 -49.45 -70.27
N LEU A 607 2.48 -50.07 -69.58
CA LEU A 607 2.73 -51.19 -68.67
C LEU A 607 2.51 -52.49 -69.42
N ASP A 608 3.60 -53.17 -69.79
CA ASP A 608 3.53 -54.40 -70.57
C ASP A 608 3.80 -55.62 -69.69
N LEU A 609 2.75 -56.34 -69.33
CA LEU A 609 2.82 -57.53 -68.48
C LEU A 609 3.64 -58.67 -69.10
N ARG A 610 3.98 -58.59 -70.40
CA ARG A 610 4.80 -59.59 -71.11
C ARG A 610 6.29 -59.41 -70.87
N THR A 611 6.73 -58.24 -70.40
CA THR A 611 8.17 -57.90 -70.28
C THR A 611 8.77 -58.19 -68.91
N PHE A 612 7.94 -58.53 -67.92
CA PHE A 612 8.36 -58.88 -66.57
C PHE A 612 7.49 -60.01 -66.00
N THR A 613 7.97 -60.64 -64.93
CA THR A 613 7.22 -61.64 -64.15
C THR A 613 6.93 -61.09 -62.76
N GLY A 614 5.86 -61.55 -62.10
CA GLY A 614 5.44 -61.02 -60.79
C GLY A 614 4.66 -59.71 -60.85
N ASP A 615 4.43 -59.10 -59.69
CA ASP A 615 3.61 -57.89 -59.53
C ASP A 615 4.33 -56.62 -60.00
N ALA A 616 3.54 -55.59 -60.34
CA ALA A 616 4.05 -54.25 -60.56
C ALA A 616 4.11 -53.47 -59.24
N GLU A 617 4.80 -52.34 -59.23
CA GLU A 617 4.91 -51.46 -58.06
C GLU A 617 4.51 -50.04 -58.45
N ILE A 618 3.80 -49.35 -57.55
CA ILE A 618 3.55 -47.91 -57.66
C ILE A 618 4.45 -47.22 -56.64
N THR A 619 5.26 -46.28 -57.10
CA THR A 619 6.10 -45.44 -56.26
C THR A 619 5.66 -43.98 -56.33
N LEU A 620 5.84 -43.25 -55.24
CA LEU A 620 5.61 -41.80 -55.18
C LEU A 620 6.69 -41.18 -54.31
N GLN A 621 7.43 -40.21 -54.84
CA GLN A 621 8.45 -39.51 -54.06
C GLN A 621 7.84 -38.80 -52.85
N ALA A 622 8.61 -38.70 -51.76
CA ALA A 622 8.21 -37.92 -50.58
C ALA A 622 7.87 -36.48 -51.01
N TRP A 623 6.63 -36.05 -50.75
CA TRP A 623 6.20 -34.68 -51.06
C TRP A 623 6.57 -33.73 -49.92
N TRP A 624 6.74 -32.44 -50.22
CA TRP A 624 7.33 -31.48 -49.27
C TRP A 624 6.51 -31.26 -47.97
N PHE A 625 5.21 -31.58 -47.99
CA PHE A 625 4.29 -31.49 -46.83
C PHE A 625 3.90 -32.86 -46.27
N ILE A 626 4.65 -33.92 -46.59
CA ILE A 626 4.40 -35.26 -46.06
C ILE A 626 4.61 -35.28 -44.54
N LEU A 627 3.63 -35.82 -43.83
CA LEU A 627 3.65 -36.00 -42.39
C LEU A 627 3.06 -37.37 -42.04
N ALA A 628 3.63 -38.03 -41.04
CA ALA A 628 3.06 -39.24 -40.49
C ALA A 628 1.64 -38.96 -39.94
N GLY A 629 0.70 -39.86 -40.18
CA GLY A 629 -0.69 -39.75 -39.75
C GLY A 629 -1.65 -39.11 -40.76
N GLN A 630 -1.15 -38.43 -41.80
CA GLN A 630 -1.98 -38.00 -42.95
C GLN A 630 -2.73 -39.20 -43.54
N LYS A 631 -3.96 -39.03 -44.04
CA LYS A 631 -4.73 -40.14 -44.63
C LYS A 631 -4.58 -40.15 -46.14
N GLY A 632 -4.16 -41.30 -46.67
CA GLY A 632 -3.91 -41.52 -48.09
C GLY A 632 -4.94 -42.44 -48.75
N TRP A 633 -5.16 -42.20 -50.05
CA TRP A 633 -5.89 -43.08 -50.96
C TRP A 633 -5.07 -43.29 -52.22
N LEU A 634 -4.98 -44.54 -52.67
CA LEU A 634 -4.32 -44.91 -53.91
C LEU A 634 -5.26 -45.79 -54.73
N GLU A 635 -5.60 -45.33 -55.92
CA GLU A 635 -6.59 -45.97 -56.78
C GLU A 635 -6.00 -46.19 -58.17
N CYS A 636 -6.24 -47.37 -58.75
CA CYS A 636 -5.93 -47.69 -60.14
C CYS A 636 -7.25 -48.05 -60.86
N THR A 637 -7.67 -47.23 -61.82
CA THR A 637 -8.91 -47.43 -62.56
C THR A 637 -8.62 -47.84 -64.00
N GLY A 638 -9.24 -48.93 -64.45
CA GLY A 638 -9.11 -49.46 -65.81
C GLY A 638 -10.45 -49.94 -66.38
N THR A 639 -10.40 -50.54 -67.57
CA THR A 639 -11.56 -51.11 -68.26
C THR A 639 -11.47 -52.63 -68.22
N LEU A 640 -12.53 -53.33 -67.78
CA LEU A 640 -12.61 -54.79 -67.78
C LEU A 640 -12.89 -55.37 -69.17
N LEU A 641 -12.79 -56.69 -69.32
CA LEU A 641 -13.05 -57.40 -70.58
C LEU A 641 -14.46 -57.16 -71.14
N ASP A 642 -15.46 -56.99 -70.27
CA ASP A 642 -16.85 -56.68 -70.64
C ASP A 642 -17.08 -55.20 -71.04
N GLY A 643 -16.03 -54.36 -70.96
CA GLY A 643 -16.08 -52.94 -71.27
C GLY A 643 -16.48 -52.03 -70.10
N SER A 644 -16.85 -52.57 -68.94
CA SER A 644 -17.15 -51.78 -67.75
C SER A 644 -15.88 -51.18 -67.12
N SER A 645 -16.03 -50.09 -66.37
CA SER A 645 -14.92 -49.50 -65.61
C SER A 645 -14.79 -50.18 -64.25
N HIS A 646 -13.56 -50.45 -63.84
CA HIS A 646 -13.26 -51.05 -62.54
C HIS A 646 -12.10 -50.31 -61.86
N THR A 647 -12.25 -50.06 -60.57
CA THR A 647 -11.26 -49.36 -59.74
C THR A 647 -10.71 -50.29 -58.68
N LEU A 648 -9.41 -50.56 -58.77
CA LEU A 648 -8.63 -51.19 -57.72
C LEU A 648 -8.32 -50.14 -56.65
N LYS A 649 -8.79 -50.39 -55.44
CA LYS A 649 -8.48 -49.58 -54.27
C LYS A 649 -7.29 -50.21 -53.56
N LEU A 650 -6.11 -49.62 -53.77
CA LEU A 650 -4.84 -50.14 -53.24
C LEU A 650 -4.58 -49.61 -51.83
N LEU A 651 -4.94 -48.36 -51.56
CA LEU A 651 -4.96 -47.76 -50.23
C LEU A 651 -6.30 -47.07 -50.00
N VAL A 652 -6.90 -47.25 -48.83
CA VAL A 652 -8.18 -46.62 -48.48
C VAL A 652 -8.13 -46.04 -47.07
N ASN A 653 -8.05 -44.71 -46.96
CA ASN A 653 -8.03 -44.00 -45.68
C ASN A 653 -6.91 -44.52 -44.74
N GLU A 654 -5.76 -44.84 -45.32
CA GLU A 654 -4.64 -45.40 -44.59
C GLU A 654 -3.71 -44.28 -44.09
N PRO A 655 -3.24 -44.34 -42.84
CA PRO A 655 -2.30 -43.35 -42.35
C PRO A 655 -0.93 -43.49 -43.04
N ILE A 656 -0.38 -42.38 -43.51
CA ILE A 656 1.01 -42.29 -43.92
C ILE A 656 1.89 -42.64 -42.71
N THR A 657 2.75 -43.63 -42.86
CA THR A 657 3.66 -44.06 -41.80
C THR A 657 4.88 -43.13 -41.71
N GLN A 658 5.62 -43.20 -40.60
CA GLN A 658 6.86 -42.43 -40.47
C GLN A 658 7.91 -42.82 -41.53
N GLU A 659 7.94 -44.10 -41.91
CA GLU A 659 8.84 -44.59 -42.96
C GLU A 659 8.48 -44.02 -44.32
N GLN A 660 7.18 -43.99 -44.64
CA GLN A 660 6.68 -43.36 -45.86
C GLN A 660 6.93 -41.85 -45.87
N ALA A 661 6.84 -41.19 -44.71
CA ALA A 661 7.17 -39.77 -44.58
C ALA A 661 8.64 -39.46 -44.90
N ASN A 662 9.55 -40.39 -44.60
CA ASN A 662 10.98 -40.22 -44.86
C ASN A 662 11.37 -40.57 -46.29
N HIS A 663 10.75 -41.58 -46.90
CA HIS A 663 11.21 -42.17 -48.17
C HIS A 663 10.21 -42.10 -49.33
N GLY A 664 8.98 -41.65 -49.09
CA GLY A 664 7.89 -41.68 -50.06
C GLY A 664 7.04 -42.94 -49.96
N LEU A 665 6.07 -43.08 -50.86
CA LEU A 665 5.16 -44.21 -50.89
C LEU A 665 5.66 -45.27 -51.87
N SER A 666 5.61 -46.54 -51.46
CA SER A 666 5.73 -47.72 -52.32
C SER A 666 4.54 -48.63 -52.02
N HIS A 667 3.87 -49.10 -53.07
CA HIS A 667 2.74 -50.01 -52.95
C HIS A 667 2.70 -51.03 -54.10
N VAL A 668 2.32 -52.27 -53.79
CA VAL A 668 2.16 -53.32 -54.78
C VAL A 668 0.93 -53.04 -55.66
N LEU A 669 1.08 -53.25 -56.97
CA LEU A 669 0.01 -53.30 -57.96
C LEU A 669 -0.09 -54.76 -58.47
N PRO A 670 -1.00 -55.57 -57.89
CA PRO A 670 -1.00 -57.02 -58.11
C PRO A 670 -1.22 -57.39 -59.57
N ARG A 671 -0.38 -58.30 -60.10
CA ARG A 671 -0.51 -58.80 -61.47
C ARG A 671 -1.86 -59.46 -61.71
N GLU A 672 -2.35 -60.24 -60.75
CA GLU A 672 -3.64 -60.93 -60.86
C GLU A 672 -4.79 -59.94 -61.12
N GLU A 673 -4.76 -58.78 -60.46
CA GLU A 673 -5.75 -57.72 -60.68
C GLU A 673 -5.55 -57.05 -62.04
N LEU A 674 -4.31 -56.83 -62.47
CA LEU A 674 -4.00 -56.26 -63.79
C LEU A 674 -4.49 -57.17 -64.94
N GLU A 675 -4.43 -58.49 -64.78
CA GLU A 675 -4.89 -59.45 -65.78
C GLU A 675 -6.41 -59.41 -66.00
N LYS A 676 -7.19 -58.90 -65.05
CA LYS A 676 -8.65 -58.72 -65.22
C LYS A 676 -9.00 -57.59 -66.18
N PHE A 677 -8.12 -56.60 -66.31
CA PHE A 677 -8.33 -55.50 -67.23
C PHE A 677 -8.14 -55.91 -68.70
N ARG A 678 -8.85 -55.21 -69.57
CA ARG A 678 -8.83 -55.41 -71.00
C ARG A 678 -7.47 -55.04 -71.58
N HIS A 679 -6.97 -55.90 -72.46
CA HIS A 679 -5.78 -55.63 -73.24
C HIS A 679 -5.91 -54.32 -74.02
N ARG A 680 -4.86 -53.47 -74.00
CA ARG A 680 -4.81 -52.14 -74.63
C ARG A 680 -5.83 -51.12 -74.11
N SER A 681 -6.25 -51.27 -72.85
CA SER A 681 -7.00 -50.23 -72.14
C SER A 681 -6.06 -49.33 -71.32
N VAL A 682 -6.57 -48.15 -70.94
CA VAL A 682 -5.83 -47.20 -70.12
C VAL A 682 -6.08 -47.47 -68.64
N LEU A 683 -5.00 -47.53 -67.88
CA LEU A 683 -4.99 -47.48 -66.42
C LEU A 683 -4.76 -46.03 -65.98
N ASN A 684 -5.63 -45.53 -65.10
CA ASN A 684 -5.49 -44.24 -64.44
C ASN A 684 -5.13 -44.47 -62.97
N ILE A 685 -3.92 -44.08 -62.58
CA ILE A 685 -3.42 -44.22 -61.21
C ILE A 685 -3.42 -42.84 -60.54
N VAL A 686 -4.13 -42.74 -59.41
CA VAL A 686 -4.30 -41.49 -58.67
C VAL A 686 -4.00 -41.70 -57.20
N PHE A 687 -3.15 -40.82 -56.65
CA PHE A 687 -2.94 -40.70 -55.22
C PHE A 687 -3.64 -39.45 -54.67
N LYS A 688 -4.20 -39.54 -53.47
CA LYS A 688 -4.85 -38.44 -52.76
C LYS A 688 -4.43 -38.47 -51.31
N VAL A 689 -4.23 -37.31 -50.68
CA VAL A 689 -3.87 -37.25 -49.25
C VAL A 689 -4.47 -36.02 -48.55
N THR A 690 -5.03 -36.19 -47.36
CA THR A 690 -5.47 -35.06 -46.51
C THR A 690 -4.28 -34.46 -45.78
N ALA A 691 -4.16 -33.13 -45.76
CA ALA A 691 -3.03 -32.47 -45.10
C ALA A 691 -3.10 -32.55 -43.55
N ASP A 692 -4.30 -32.66 -42.99
CA ASP A 692 -4.62 -32.63 -41.56
C ASP A 692 -4.90 -34.02 -40.94
N GLY A 693 -4.85 -35.08 -41.74
CA GLY A 693 -5.19 -36.44 -41.28
C GLY A 693 -6.70 -36.75 -41.20
N SER A 694 -7.55 -35.91 -41.81
CA SER A 694 -8.98 -36.19 -41.94
C SER A 694 -9.26 -37.52 -42.64
N SER A 695 -10.32 -38.21 -42.24
CA SER A 695 -10.75 -39.46 -42.89
C SER A 695 -11.66 -39.23 -44.11
N HIS A 696 -11.95 -37.97 -44.44
CA HIS A 696 -12.84 -37.61 -45.53
C HIS A 696 -12.06 -37.33 -46.82
N VAL A 697 -12.22 -38.21 -47.82
CA VAL A 697 -11.54 -38.07 -49.12
C VAL A 697 -11.89 -36.78 -49.88
N SER A 698 -13.03 -36.14 -49.57
CA SER A 698 -13.41 -34.84 -50.13
C SER A 698 -12.48 -33.70 -49.70
N GLU A 699 -11.71 -33.89 -48.63
CA GLU A 699 -10.73 -32.93 -48.11
C GLU A 699 -9.30 -33.26 -48.58
N ALA A 700 -9.14 -34.34 -49.35
CA ALA A 700 -7.84 -34.80 -49.82
C ALA A 700 -7.33 -33.97 -51.00
N ILE A 701 -6.04 -33.64 -50.95
CA ILE A 701 -5.30 -33.02 -52.05
C ILE A 701 -5.03 -34.11 -53.10
N VAL A 702 -5.46 -33.86 -54.34
CA VAL A 702 -5.34 -34.81 -55.45
C VAL A 702 -4.02 -34.60 -56.17
N PHE A 703 -3.22 -35.66 -56.28
CA PHE A 703 -1.93 -35.63 -56.98
C PHE A 703 -2.13 -35.81 -58.49
N PRO A 704 -1.15 -35.43 -59.32
CA PRO A 704 -1.20 -35.67 -60.76
C PRO A 704 -1.53 -37.13 -61.10
N VAL A 705 -2.40 -37.34 -62.09
CA VAL A 705 -2.80 -38.69 -62.53
C VAL A 705 -1.72 -39.30 -63.42
N LEU A 706 -1.30 -40.53 -63.12
CA LEU A 706 -0.45 -41.32 -64.01
C LEU A 706 -1.35 -42.16 -64.94
N MET A 707 -1.19 -41.99 -66.26
CA MET A 707 -1.92 -42.74 -67.28
C MET A 707 -1.00 -43.75 -67.96
N LEU A 708 -1.36 -45.04 -67.92
CA LEU A 708 -0.58 -46.12 -68.55
C LEU A 708 -1.45 -46.95 -69.50
N LEU A 709 -0.95 -47.24 -70.69
CA LEU A 709 -1.54 -48.23 -71.58
C LEU A 709 -1.17 -49.63 -71.10
N LEU A 710 -2.15 -50.46 -70.77
CA LEU A 710 -1.91 -51.85 -70.34
C LEU A 710 -1.75 -52.77 -71.55
N ARG A 711 -0.64 -53.53 -71.60
CA ARG A 711 -0.45 -54.64 -72.53
C ARG A 711 -0.28 -55.94 -71.76
N LYS A 712 -0.86 -57.01 -72.29
CA LYS A 712 -0.85 -58.38 -71.74
C LYS A 712 -0.93 -59.39 -72.88
N GLN A 713 -0.76 -60.69 -72.61
CA GLN A 713 -1.02 -61.71 -73.63
C GLN A 713 -2.49 -61.67 -74.07
N TYR A 714 -2.73 -61.79 -75.38
CA TYR A 714 -4.08 -61.85 -75.93
C TYR A 714 -4.65 -63.26 -75.73
N ARG A 715 -5.86 -63.36 -75.17
CA ARG A 715 -6.57 -64.63 -75.01
C ARG A 715 -8.07 -64.38 -75.02
N ASP A 716 -8.77 -65.01 -75.95
CA ASP A 716 -10.23 -64.98 -76.12
C ASP A 716 -10.72 -66.44 -76.25
N LEU A 717 -11.44 -66.93 -75.25
CA LEU A 717 -11.98 -68.29 -75.19
C LEU A 717 -13.50 -68.21 -75.14
N THR A 718 -14.17 -68.96 -76.02
CA THR A 718 -15.60 -69.29 -75.90
C THR A 718 -15.73 -70.80 -75.74
N ASP A 719 -16.08 -71.24 -74.53
CA ASP A 719 -16.25 -72.64 -74.12
C ASP A 719 -17.74 -73.05 -73.97
N PHE A 720 -18.66 -72.14 -74.31
CA PHE A 720 -20.12 -72.34 -74.31
C PHE A 720 -20.75 -72.78 -72.98
N ASN A 721 -19.98 -72.81 -71.89
CA ASN A 721 -20.45 -73.23 -70.57
C ASN A 721 -21.45 -72.27 -69.93
N ASP A 722 -21.51 -71.03 -70.45
CA ASP A 722 -22.53 -70.03 -70.12
C ASP A 722 -23.85 -70.21 -70.90
N GLN A 723 -23.95 -71.24 -71.73
CA GLN A 723 -25.09 -71.55 -72.60
C GLN A 723 -25.41 -70.45 -73.62
N THR A 724 -24.41 -69.66 -74.01
CA THR A 724 -24.51 -68.67 -75.10
C THR A 724 -23.48 -68.97 -76.18
N LEU A 725 -23.68 -68.44 -77.39
CA LEU A 725 -22.64 -68.48 -78.44
C LEU A 725 -21.54 -67.42 -78.22
N GLY A 726 -21.59 -66.67 -77.11
CA GLY A 726 -20.75 -65.50 -76.89
C GLY A 726 -20.85 -64.51 -78.05
N LEU A 727 -19.70 -64.17 -78.63
CA LEU A 727 -19.59 -63.27 -79.78
C LEU A 727 -19.57 -64.00 -81.13
N TRP A 728 -19.76 -65.32 -81.14
CA TRP A 728 -19.87 -66.11 -82.36
C TRP A 728 -21.27 -66.03 -82.94
N THR A 729 -21.34 -65.98 -84.27
CA THR A 729 -22.60 -65.91 -85.01
C THR A 729 -22.76 -67.14 -85.87
N VAL A 730 -24.01 -67.59 -86.03
CA VAL A 730 -24.34 -68.72 -86.90
C VAL A 730 -24.11 -68.31 -88.36
N GLY A 731 -23.39 -69.16 -89.10
CA GLY A 731 -23.08 -68.96 -90.51
C GLY A 731 -24.15 -69.55 -91.45
N SER A 732 -23.96 -69.39 -92.76
CA SER A 732 -24.93 -69.83 -93.77
C SER A 732 -25.10 -71.34 -93.89
N GLY A 733 -24.20 -72.14 -93.29
CA GLY A 733 -24.30 -73.60 -93.24
C GLY A 733 -25.14 -74.13 -92.08
N ALA A 734 -25.84 -73.27 -91.35
CA ALA A 734 -26.83 -73.64 -90.33
C ALA A 734 -27.96 -72.58 -90.28
N PRO A 735 -28.73 -72.41 -91.38
CA PRO A 735 -29.65 -71.27 -91.55
C PRO A 735 -30.90 -71.30 -90.65
N ASP A 736 -31.30 -72.47 -90.12
CA ASP A 736 -32.45 -72.59 -89.21
C ASP A 736 -31.98 -72.62 -87.76
N ALA A 737 -32.74 -71.99 -86.86
CA ALA A 737 -32.41 -71.96 -85.43
C ALA A 737 -32.36 -73.36 -84.80
N ARG A 738 -32.98 -74.37 -85.42
CA ARG A 738 -32.92 -75.78 -84.99
C ARG A 738 -31.66 -76.50 -85.46
N ASP A 739 -30.88 -75.91 -86.36
CA ASP A 739 -29.62 -76.50 -86.84
C ASP A 739 -28.51 -76.43 -85.77
N ILE A 740 -28.69 -75.59 -84.76
CA ILE A 740 -27.73 -75.35 -83.69
C ILE A 740 -28.43 -75.47 -82.34
N SER A 741 -27.84 -76.25 -81.44
CA SER A 741 -28.26 -76.33 -80.04
C SER A 741 -27.03 -76.37 -79.14
N ILE A 742 -27.14 -75.91 -77.89
CA ILE A 742 -26.10 -76.07 -76.89
C ILE A 742 -26.52 -77.24 -75.99
N GLU A 743 -25.73 -78.29 -75.98
CA GLU A 743 -26.07 -79.58 -75.38
C GLU A 743 -25.17 -79.86 -74.18
N TYR A 744 -25.74 -80.46 -73.14
CA TYR A 744 -25.01 -80.88 -71.96
C TYR A 744 -24.13 -82.09 -72.29
N MET A 745 -22.82 -81.94 -72.08
CA MET A 745 -21.81 -82.97 -72.41
C MET A 745 -21.34 -83.78 -71.20
N GLY A 746 -21.72 -83.37 -69.99
CA GLY A 746 -21.32 -84.02 -68.74
C GLY A 746 -20.83 -83.01 -67.72
N THR A 747 -20.03 -83.49 -66.76
CA THR A 747 -19.34 -82.61 -65.80
C THR A 747 -17.89 -82.51 -66.21
N GLY A 748 -17.40 -81.29 -66.38
CA GLY A 748 -16.02 -81.00 -66.77
C GLY A 748 -15.03 -81.33 -65.65
N PRO A 749 -13.71 -81.27 -65.93
CA PRO A 749 -12.65 -81.56 -64.96
C PRO A 749 -12.66 -80.66 -63.72
N ASP A 750 -13.29 -79.48 -63.81
CA ASP A 750 -13.44 -78.49 -62.75
C ASP A 750 -14.69 -78.72 -61.86
N GLY A 751 -15.45 -79.79 -62.12
CA GLY A 751 -16.67 -80.12 -61.40
C GLY A 751 -17.91 -79.33 -61.84
N LYS A 752 -17.83 -78.53 -62.91
CA LYS A 752 -18.96 -77.77 -63.43
C LYS A 752 -19.64 -78.47 -64.62
N PRO A 753 -20.92 -78.18 -64.90
CA PRO A 753 -21.56 -78.61 -66.14
C PRO A 753 -20.78 -78.16 -67.37
N ASP A 754 -20.48 -79.11 -68.25
CA ASP A 754 -19.77 -78.91 -69.51
C ASP A 754 -20.80 -78.89 -70.66
N TYR A 755 -20.70 -77.92 -71.56
CA TYR A 755 -21.63 -77.73 -72.68
C TYR A 755 -20.88 -77.59 -74.00
N ALA A 756 -21.43 -78.18 -75.06
CA ALA A 756 -20.89 -78.00 -76.41
C ALA A 756 -22.00 -77.64 -77.38
N VAL A 757 -21.65 -76.90 -78.44
CA VAL A 757 -22.57 -76.59 -79.52
C VAL A 757 -22.72 -77.81 -80.42
N ARG A 758 -23.94 -78.35 -80.54
CA ARG A 758 -24.28 -79.36 -81.52
C ARG A 758 -24.74 -78.72 -82.82
N ASN A 759 -24.07 -79.06 -83.91
CA ASN A 759 -24.63 -78.91 -85.25
C ASN A 759 -25.55 -80.10 -85.51
N PHE A 760 -26.84 -79.82 -85.50
CA PHE A 760 -27.91 -80.77 -85.78
C PHE A 760 -28.35 -80.52 -87.22
N THR A 761 -28.19 -81.50 -88.10
CA THR A 761 -28.47 -81.35 -89.54
C THR A 761 -29.97 -81.37 -89.84
N TYR A 762 -30.73 -80.48 -89.18
CA TYR A 762 -32.18 -80.38 -89.24
C TYR A 762 -32.65 -79.89 -90.61
N THR A 763 -31.93 -78.93 -91.21
CA THR A 763 -32.13 -78.50 -92.59
C THR A 763 -31.22 -79.21 -93.58
N ASN A 764 -31.64 -79.26 -94.84
CA ASN A 764 -30.85 -79.80 -95.95
C ASN A 764 -29.71 -78.84 -96.40
N ASN A 765 -29.23 -77.96 -95.53
CA ASN A 765 -28.25 -76.91 -95.88
C ASN A 765 -27.10 -76.81 -94.86
N SER A 766 -26.38 -77.92 -94.68
CA SER A 766 -25.25 -78.04 -93.74
C SER A 766 -23.86 -77.80 -94.37
N PHE A 767 -23.83 -77.32 -95.62
CA PHE A 767 -22.60 -77.00 -96.34
C PHE A 767 -22.30 -75.50 -96.22
N GLY A 768 -21.20 -75.11 -95.59
CA GLY A 768 -20.91 -73.70 -95.33
C GLY A 768 -20.24 -73.43 -93.98
N PRO A 769 -20.02 -72.14 -93.66
CA PRO A 769 -19.59 -71.74 -92.32
C PRO A 769 -20.71 -72.02 -91.32
N ILE A 770 -20.36 -72.63 -90.19
CA ILE A 770 -21.32 -73.00 -89.14
C ILE A 770 -21.33 -71.98 -88.01
N LEU A 771 -20.18 -71.72 -87.41
CA LEU A 771 -19.97 -70.58 -86.52
C LEU A 771 -18.85 -69.69 -87.09
N GLN A 772 -19.06 -68.38 -87.02
CA GLN A 772 -18.13 -67.38 -87.52
C GLN A 772 -18.08 -66.15 -86.62
N ARG A 773 -16.92 -65.50 -86.53
CA ARG A 773 -16.73 -64.25 -85.79
C ARG A 773 -15.71 -63.34 -86.48
N ARG A 774 -16.00 -62.03 -86.46
CA ARG A 774 -15.06 -60.98 -86.89
C ARG A 774 -14.32 -60.42 -85.67
N PHE A 775 -13.00 -60.58 -85.64
CA PHE A 775 -12.12 -60.05 -84.61
C PHE A 775 -11.59 -58.68 -85.03
N LEU A 776 -11.91 -57.64 -84.25
CA LEU A 776 -11.56 -56.24 -84.53
C LEU A 776 -10.30 -55.77 -83.78
N ASP A 777 -9.82 -56.59 -82.84
CA ASP A 777 -8.89 -56.23 -81.78
C ASP A 777 -7.53 -56.96 -81.86
N LEU A 778 -7.33 -57.79 -82.89
CA LEU A 778 -6.05 -58.43 -83.19
C LEU A 778 -5.05 -57.42 -83.77
N GLU A 779 -3.80 -57.46 -83.30
CA GLU A 779 -2.74 -56.53 -83.69
C GLU A 779 -2.00 -57.00 -84.94
N SER A 780 -1.84 -56.08 -85.91
CA SER A 780 -1.05 -56.35 -87.10
C SER A 780 0.40 -56.69 -86.74
N GLY A 781 0.94 -57.76 -87.33
CA GLY A 781 2.31 -58.22 -87.09
C GLY A 781 2.52 -59.11 -85.86
N PHE A 782 1.50 -59.36 -85.05
CA PHE A 782 1.57 -60.34 -83.94
C PHE A 782 1.02 -61.70 -84.36
N THR A 783 1.59 -62.79 -83.84
CA THR A 783 1.15 -64.15 -84.20
C THR A 783 0.07 -64.63 -83.22
N TYR A 784 -1.00 -65.18 -83.77
CA TYR A 784 -2.13 -65.75 -83.01
C TYR A 784 -2.36 -67.20 -83.42
N ARG A 785 -2.96 -67.98 -82.53
CA ARG A 785 -3.51 -69.31 -82.78
C ARG A 785 -5.03 -69.24 -82.70
N PHE A 786 -5.72 -69.78 -83.70
CA PHE A 786 -7.15 -70.11 -83.59
C PHE A 786 -7.31 -71.62 -83.53
N SER A 787 -7.97 -72.12 -82.49
CA SER A 787 -8.31 -73.53 -82.34
C SER A 787 -9.78 -73.74 -81.96
N VAL A 788 -10.31 -74.89 -82.37
CA VAL A 788 -11.67 -75.36 -82.06
C VAL A 788 -11.61 -76.87 -81.85
N ARG A 789 -12.29 -77.38 -80.82
CA ARG A 789 -12.51 -78.82 -80.62
C ARG A 789 -13.78 -79.25 -81.32
N VAL A 790 -13.74 -80.37 -82.01
CA VAL A 790 -14.87 -80.94 -82.77
C VAL A 790 -14.99 -82.43 -82.50
N ARG A 791 -16.21 -82.96 -82.47
CA ARG A 791 -16.47 -84.38 -82.20
C ARG A 791 -17.70 -84.85 -82.94
N ARG A 792 -17.64 -86.03 -83.56
CA ARG A 792 -18.80 -86.62 -84.23
C ARG A 792 -19.90 -86.99 -83.23
N TYR A 793 -21.17 -86.80 -83.61
CA TYR A 793 -22.32 -87.22 -82.80
C TYR A 793 -22.54 -88.74 -82.82
N SER A 794 -22.51 -89.36 -84.01
CA SER A 794 -22.76 -90.80 -84.21
C SER A 794 -22.02 -91.33 -85.43
N VAL A 795 -21.54 -92.58 -85.37
CA VAL A 795 -20.85 -93.26 -86.49
C VAL A 795 -21.81 -93.93 -87.49
N ALA A 796 -23.13 -93.85 -87.26
CA ALA A 796 -24.12 -94.59 -88.05
C ALA A 796 -24.42 -93.99 -89.45
N PHE A 797 -23.89 -92.80 -89.76
CA PHE A 797 -24.33 -92.00 -90.90
C PHE A 797 -23.16 -91.34 -91.66
N ALA A 798 -23.41 -90.26 -92.42
CA ALA A 798 -22.37 -89.53 -93.15
C ALA A 798 -21.26 -89.03 -92.21
N THR A 799 -20.02 -89.09 -92.66
CA THR A 799 -18.85 -88.65 -91.88
C THR A 799 -18.69 -87.14 -91.99
N PRO A 800 -18.77 -86.37 -90.89
CA PRO A 800 -18.53 -84.94 -90.94
C PRO A 800 -17.14 -84.59 -91.45
N LYS A 801 -17.09 -83.57 -92.30
CA LYS A 801 -15.87 -83.08 -92.96
C LYS A 801 -15.68 -81.61 -92.64
N LEU A 802 -14.72 -81.28 -91.79
CA LEU A 802 -14.61 -79.95 -91.17
C LEU A 802 -13.27 -79.29 -91.46
N SER A 803 -13.25 -77.96 -91.56
CA SER A 803 -12.00 -77.19 -91.59
C SER A 803 -12.18 -75.83 -90.94
N LEU A 804 -11.09 -75.24 -90.43
CA LEU A 804 -11.09 -73.84 -90.04
C LEU A 804 -10.70 -72.94 -91.22
N ARG A 805 -11.35 -71.78 -91.32
CA ARG A 805 -11.05 -70.75 -92.32
C ARG A 805 -10.67 -69.44 -91.65
N LYS A 806 -9.84 -68.68 -92.35
CA LYS A 806 -9.54 -67.28 -92.09
C LYS A 806 -9.94 -66.49 -93.32
N ASP A 807 -10.74 -65.44 -93.13
CA ASP A 807 -11.24 -64.56 -94.20
C ASP A 807 -11.84 -65.34 -95.37
N SER A 808 -12.64 -66.37 -95.04
CA SER A 808 -13.24 -67.28 -96.02
C SER A 808 -12.21 -68.02 -96.89
N ILE A 809 -10.99 -68.25 -96.39
CA ILE A 809 -9.98 -69.11 -97.00
C ILE A 809 -9.64 -70.24 -96.03
N GLN A 810 -9.74 -71.48 -96.50
CA GLN A 810 -9.40 -72.67 -95.72
C GLN A 810 -7.94 -72.64 -95.25
N GLN A 811 -7.72 -72.85 -93.95
CA GLN A 811 -6.39 -72.81 -93.31
C GLN A 811 -5.94 -74.18 -92.80
N THR A 812 -6.89 -75.02 -92.34
CA THR A 812 -6.58 -76.40 -91.94
C THR A 812 -6.90 -77.37 -93.08
N PRO A 813 -6.29 -78.57 -93.12
CA PRO A 813 -6.82 -79.68 -93.90
C PRO A 813 -8.30 -79.94 -93.57
N VAL A 814 -9.02 -80.61 -94.49
CA VAL A 814 -10.37 -81.10 -94.20
C VAL A 814 -10.24 -82.33 -93.31
N GLU A 815 -10.71 -82.21 -92.07
CA GLU A 815 -10.73 -83.29 -91.09
C GLU A 815 -11.99 -84.12 -91.25
N GLU A 816 -11.82 -85.43 -91.46
CA GLU A 816 -12.94 -86.38 -91.52
C GLU A 816 -13.13 -87.03 -90.14
N LEU A 817 -14.23 -86.69 -89.46
CA LEU A 817 -14.51 -87.22 -88.12
C LEU A 817 -15.02 -88.66 -88.20
N VAL A 818 -14.13 -89.64 -88.32
CA VAL A 818 -14.47 -91.06 -88.49
C VAL A 818 -14.88 -91.76 -87.19
N ASP A 819 -14.49 -91.23 -86.03
CA ASP A 819 -14.75 -91.79 -84.71
C ASP A 819 -15.55 -90.82 -83.81
N LEU A 820 -15.79 -91.23 -82.55
CA LEU A 820 -16.48 -90.41 -81.55
C LEU A 820 -15.50 -89.68 -80.62
N ASN A 821 -14.22 -89.53 -80.97
CA ASN A 821 -13.26 -88.78 -80.16
C ASN A 821 -13.37 -87.27 -80.43
N TRP A 822 -12.88 -86.46 -79.49
CA TRP A 822 -12.65 -85.04 -79.74
C TRP A 822 -11.37 -84.86 -80.55
N HIS A 823 -11.46 -84.06 -81.61
CA HIS A 823 -10.35 -83.64 -82.46
C HIS A 823 -10.17 -82.13 -82.34
N THR A 824 -8.94 -81.64 -82.29
CA THR A 824 -8.67 -80.20 -82.23
C THR A 824 -8.19 -79.73 -83.60
N LEU A 825 -8.98 -78.88 -84.24
CA LEU A 825 -8.53 -78.14 -85.42
C LEU A 825 -7.81 -76.88 -84.94
N SER A 826 -6.65 -76.56 -85.52
CA SER A 826 -5.89 -75.38 -85.14
C SER A 826 -5.03 -74.88 -86.29
N PHE A 827 -4.87 -73.56 -86.40
CA PHE A 827 -3.84 -72.93 -87.24
C PHE A 827 -3.30 -71.65 -86.59
N THR A 828 -2.11 -71.23 -87.00
CA THR A 828 -1.52 -69.96 -86.59
C THR A 828 -1.61 -68.94 -87.72
N PHE A 829 -1.79 -67.67 -87.37
CA PHE A 829 -1.86 -66.60 -88.34
C PHE A 829 -1.34 -65.28 -87.77
N THR A 830 -0.85 -64.43 -88.67
CA THR A 830 -0.47 -63.05 -88.37
C THR A 830 -1.43 -62.15 -89.14
N PRO A 831 -2.32 -61.41 -88.47
CA PRO A 831 -3.19 -60.46 -89.16
C PRO A 831 -2.34 -59.34 -89.76
N THR A 832 -2.72 -58.89 -90.95
CA THR A 832 -2.13 -57.71 -91.60
C THR A 832 -2.99 -56.48 -91.37
N ILE A 833 -4.32 -56.64 -91.37
CA ILE A 833 -5.33 -55.63 -91.04
C ILE A 833 -6.52 -56.30 -90.31
N ALA A 834 -7.24 -55.54 -89.50
CA ALA A 834 -8.52 -55.95 -88.90
C ALA A 834 -9.71 -55.42 -89.74
N PRO A 835 -10.91 -56.04 -89.70
CA PRO A 835 -11.24 -57.27 -88.96
C PRO A 835 -10.67 -58.53 -89.62
N VAL A 836 -10.34 -59.53 -88.79
CA VAL A 836 -10.11 -60.91 -89.26
C VAL A 836 -11.37 -61.74 -89.04
N LEU A 837 -11.87 -62.38 -90.09
CA LEU A 837 -12.97 -63.34 -90.00
C LEU A 837 -12.41 -64.74 -89.71
N LEU A 838 -12.85 -65.37 -88.63
CA LEU A 838 -12.52 -66.75 -88.29
C LEU A 838 -13.80 -67.60 -88.33
N GLU A 839 -13.72 -68.79 -88.94
CA GLU A 839 -14.88 -69.62 -89.23
C GLU A 839 -14.55 -71.10 -89.02
N ILE A 840 -15.51 -71.86 -88.49
CA ILE A 840 -15.56 -73.32 -88.66
C ILE A 840 -16.48 -73.66 -89.82
N TYR A 841 -16.00 -74.50 -90.74
CA TYR A 841 -16.66 -74.75 -92.02
C TYR A 841 -16.96 -76.24 -92.21
N SER A 842 -18.19 -76.55 -92.60
CA SER A 842 -18.63 -77.90 -92.97
C SER A 842 -18.58 -78.10 -94.49
N HIS A 843 -17.94 -79.18 -94.92
CA HIS A 843 -17.83 -79.62 -96.32
C HIS A 843 -18.82 -80.73 -96.68
N GLU A 844 -19.63 -81.18 -95.73
CA GLU A 844 -20.60 -82.27 -95.93
C GLU A 844 -22.03 -81.71 -95.90
N GLY A 845 -22.78 -81.95 -96.98
CA GLY A 845 -24.14 -81.48 -97.18
C GLY A 845 -25.21 -82.58 -97.13
N ALA A 846 -24.80 -83.82 -96.82
CA ALA A 846 -25.71 -84.97 -96.76
C ALA A 846 -26.88 -84.77 -95.78
N THR A 847 -28.06 -85.21 -96.20
CA THR A 847 -29.36 -85.02 -95.52
C THR A 847 -29.64 -85.98 -94.36
N SER A 848 -28.69 -86.85 -94.02
CA SER A 848 -28.84 -87.78 -92.90
C SER A 848 -27.50 -88.01 -92.21
N GLY A 849 -27.40 -87.49 -90.98
CA GLY A 849 -26.44 -87.83 -89.94
C GLY A 849 -25.01 -87.32 -90.10
N ASN A 850 -24.86 -86.14 -90.70
CA ASN A 850 -23.67 -85.29 -90.54
C ASN A 850 -23.76 -84.45 -89.24
N ASP A 851 -24.16 -85.07 -88.13
CA ASP A 851 -24.29 -84.39 -86.83
C ASP A 851 -22.95 -84.43 -86.06
N TRP A 852 -22.60 -83.33 -85.40
CA TRP A 852 -21.36 -83.20 -84.63
C TRP A 852 -21.43 -82.08 -83.58
N TYR A 853 -20.48 -82.11 -82.65
CA TYR A 853 -20.31 -81.13 -81.57
C TYR A 853 -19.07 -80.27 -81.79
N MET A 854 -19.12 -79.03 -81.33
CA MET A 854 -18.01 -78.09 -81.33
C MET A 854 -17.90 -77.35 -80.01
N ASP A 855 -16.67 -77.11 -79.59
CA ASP A 855 -16.34 -76.58 -78.28
C ASP A 855 -14.96 -75.88 -78.28
N ASP A 856 -14.63 -75.15 -77.22
CA ASP A 856 -13.33 -74.49 -76.99
C ASP A 856 -12.84 -73.63 -78.18
N PHE A 857 -13.64 -72.65 -78.59
CA PHE A 857 -13.22 -71.67 -79.59
C PHE A 857 -12.23 -70.70 -78.96
N LEU A 858 -10.94 -70.92 -79.23
CA LEU A 858 -9.85 -70.18 -78.60
C LEU A 858 -9.05 -69.39 -79.64
N VAL A 859 -8.94 -68.08 -79.43
CA VAL A 859 -7.97 -67.21 -80.10
C VAL A 859 -6.98 -66.68 -79.07
N GLU A 860 -5.71 -67.03 -79.20
CA GLU A 860 -4.67 -66.60 -78.27
C GLU A 860 -3.41 -66.12 -79.00
N GLY A 861 -2.72 -65.15 -78.42
CA GLY A 861 -1.40 -64.71 -78.90
C GLY A 861 -0.32 -65.72 -78.51
N ILE A 862 0.59 -66.02 -79.42
CA ILE A 862 1.70 -66.97 -79.21
C ILE A 862 3.01 -66.23 -78.94
#